data_AF-A0A644UXG5-F1
#
_entry.id   AF-A0A644UXG5-F1
#
_cell.length_a   1.000
_cell.length_b   1.000
_cell.length_c   1.000
_cell.angle_alpha   90.00
_cell.angle_beta   90.00
_cell.angle_gamma   90.00
#
_symmetry.space_group_name_H-M   'P 1'
#
loop_
_entity.id
_entity.type
_entity.pdbx_description
1 polymer ?
#
loop_
_entity_poly.entity_id
_entity_poly.type
_entity_poly.pdbx_seq_one_letter_code
_entity_poly.pdbx_strand_id
1 'polypeptide(L)'
;MHKRLFSNVAEMSGDYTKLMEKAGENLLLASIRRGLILMIPVVLIGSLALLFSSFPVPQYQELMARLFGQNWQDFFIYVHDGTIGILSLAMVTCITYSLATELENRDKLRINPVIVATVALCSFVALFGINKDGFKITNYGVTGVFVSILVAVAASLLFYKLSSIKLLRIRPFSDGDSITFSHAVASIIPAAITITLFAAVNQILAALLNITDINDFLADVLYHLFANINNSFLRALLFIFLIHFLWFFGIHGSNMLEHVAQSIYVPALAINQELIQAGGEPTQIFTKTFFDTFVLMGGCGSTLCLLVAVFMLKKNKNQRRIAKFSLFPLLFNINELIVFGFPLVLNPIYLIPFLLVPLLLTVTSYAAVSLGLVPFTIQTVEWTTPVFISGYYATGFWSGCLLQLFNLILGTLCYIPFVKLSQTVSVSRLKKNFEALCAEFKKSERSNKRHSLLERQDMLGSLAKALAEDLKYDIETKKLTLFYQPQVDYEGKVFCAEALLRWNHVHYGTIYPPLVIALAEEYQLIDELGLEIIDQACSTIKIMAALGFTEMAVSVNITASQLENQDFPGKLRQLIEKHQISPKALKIEITEQVALENNKWIKDTLNALKEMGIELEMDDFGMGHSSLMYLKEYNFDTVKLDGSLVREISTNMNCRDIISSIIYLSRSMNYAVLAEFVETEEQRQILHELGCDLYQGYLYSPAIPLADLLVYIRRSQG
;
A
#
# COMPACT_ATOMS: atom_id res chain seq x y z
N MET A 1 12.90 -24.25 -25.08
CA MET A 1 13.87 -23.17 -24.83
C MET A 1 13.28 -21.99 -24.02
N HIS A 2 12.03 -21.56 -24.28
CA HIS A 2 11.35 -20.50 -23.52
C HIS A 2 11.19 -20.77 -22.01
N LYS A 3 10.87 -22.00 -21.57
CA LYS A 3 10.69 -22.33 -20.14
C LYS A 3 11.98 -22.25 -19.29
N ARG A 4 13.15 -22.51 -19.88
CA ARG A 4 14.46 -22.44 -19.18
C ARG A 4 14.97 -21.01 -18.98
N LEU A 5 14.61 -20.08 -19.88
CA LEU A 5 14.88 -18.65 -19.69
C LEU A 5 14.01 -18.07 -18.56
N PHE A 6 12.75 -18.49 -18.43
CA PHE A 6 11.88 -18.06 -17.33
C PHE A 6 12.27 -18.66 -15.97
N SER A 7 12.79 -19.89 -15.90
CA SER A 7 13.29 -20.46 -14.63
C SER A 7 14.57 -19.77 -14.15
N ASN A 8 15.50 -19.46 -15.06
CA ASN A 8 16.74 -18.78 -14.70
C ASN A 8 16.51 -17.31 -14.30
N VAL A 9 15.52 -16.64 -14.91
CA VAL A 9 15.06 -15.30 -14.45
C VAL A 9 14.38 -15.38 -13.09
N ALA A 10 13.66 -16.47 -12.77
CA ALA A 10 13.04 -16.67 -11.46
C ALA A 10 14.07 -16.94 -10.35
N GLU A 11 15.14 -17.70 -10.61
CA GLU A 11 16.23 -17.93 -9.65
C GLU A 11 17.08 -16.67 -9.44
N MET A 12 17.47 -15.96 -10.53
CA MET A 12 18.10 -14.63 -10.39
C MET A 12 17.17 -13.64 -9.67
N SER A 13 15.86 -13.73 -9.88
CA SER A 13 14.89 -12.89 -9.17
C SER A 13 14.87 -13.19 -7.67
N GLY A 14 15.19 -14.40 -7.20
CA GLY A 14 15.18 -14.75 -5.78
C GLY A 14 16.24 -13.98 -4.99
N ASP A 15 17.49 -14.04 -5.44
CA ASP A 15 18.61 -13.34 -4.79
C ASP A 15 18.56 -11.83 -5.02
N TYR A 16 18.13 -11.41 -6.22
CA TYR A 16 17.87 -10.01 -6.50
C TYR A 16 16.75 -9.49 -5.58
N THR A 17 15.61 -10.17 -5.47
CA THR A 17 14.50 -9.75 -4.61
C THR A 17 14.91 -9.67 -3.13
N LYS A 18 15.75 -10.58 -2.62
CA LYS A 18 16.30 -10.50 -1.25
C LYS A 18 17.23 -9.30 -1.03
N LEU A 19 18.15 -9.04 -1.96
CA LEU A 19 19.01 -7.85 -1.90
C LEU A 19 18.18 -6.57 -1.92
N MET A 20 17.08 -6.59 -2.67
CA MET A 20 16.17 -5.46 -2.88
C MET A 20 15.17 -5.25 -1.74
N GLU A 21 14.75 -6.32 -1.04
CA GLU A 21 14.07 -6.21 0.24
C GLU A 21 14.98 -5.54 1.28
N LYS A 22 16.24 -5.96 1.39
CA LYS A 22 17.24 -5.32 2.26
C LYS A 22 17.50 -3.84 1.93
N ALA A 23 17.55 -3.48 0.65
CA ALA A 23 17.74 -2.08 0.24
C ALA A 23 16.51 -1.21 0.58
N GLY A 24 15.30 -1.76 0.42
CA GLY A 24 14.05 -1.10 0.79
C GLY A 24 13.82 -0.96 2.30
N GLU A 25 14.49 -1.78 3.12
CA GLU A 25 14.48 -1.72 4.59
C GLU A 25 15.49 -0.71 5.16
N ASN A 26 16.35 -0.11 4.32
CA ASN A 26 17.28 0.91 4.76
C ASN A 26 16.53 2.18 5.17
N LEU A 27 16.65 2.53 6.46
CA LEU A 27 16.06 3.69 7.10
C LEU A 27 16.24 4.99 6.29
N LEU A 28 17.46 5.26 5.83
CA LEU A 28 17.79 6.52 5.17
C LEU A 28 17.11 6.61 3.80
N LEU A 29 17.23 5.55 3.00
CA LEU A 29 16.62 5.49 1.67
C LEU A 29 15.09 5.55 1.72
N ALA A 30 14.49 4.85 2.69
CA ALA A 30 13.04 4.90 2.91
C ALA A 30 12.58 6.31 3.31
N SER A 31 13.33 6.99 4.17
CA SER A 31 13.02 8.34 4.67
C SER A 31 13.15 9.39 3.58
N ILE A 32 14.23 9.35 2.79
CA ILE A 32 14.43 10.24 1.63
C ILE A 32 13.26 10.05 0.65
N ARG A 33 12.93 8.81 0.29
CA ARG A 33 11.82 8.52 -0.62
C ARG A 33 10.50 9.06 -0.11
N ARG A 34 10.18 8.90 1.19
CA ARG A 34 8.96 9.45 1.80
C ARG A 34 8.95 10.98 1.74
N GLY A 35 10.07 11.62 2.07
CA GLY A 35 10.22 13.07 1.97
C GLY A 35 9.97 13.59 0.54
N LEU A 36 10.51 12.91 -0.47
CA LEU A 36 10.28 13.24 -1.87
C LEU A 36 8.81 13.03 -2.30
N ILE A 37 8.12 12.02 -1.77
CA ILE A 37 6.68 11.81 -2.03
C ILE A 37 5.85 12.97 -1.46
N LEU A 38 6.20 13.49 -0.27
CA LEU A 38 5.52 14.65 0.31
C LEU A 38 5.66 15.93 -0.53
N MET A 39 6.67 16.00 -1.41
CA MET A 39 6.92 17.13 -2.30
C MET A 39 6.08 17.14 -3.58
N ILE A 40 5.40 16.04 -3.91
CA ILE A 40 4.63 15.90 -5.16
C ILE A 40 3.68 17.09 -5.41
N PRO A 41 2.87 17.56 -4.45
CA PRO A 41 1.95 18.67 -4.70
C PRO A 41 2.68 19.97 -5.09
N VAL A 42 3.76 20.29 -4.39
CA VAL A 42 4.55 21.51 -4.61
C VAL A 42 5.20 21.48 -5.99
N VAL A 43 5.86 20.37 -6.33
CA VAL A 43 6.57 20.24 -7.61
C VAL A 43 5.60 20.22 -8.78
N LEU A 44 4.45 19.53 -8.65
CA LEU A 44 3.44 19.47 -9.70
C LEU A 44 2.82 20.84 -9.97
N ILE A 45 2.46 21.58 -8.92
CA ILE A 45 1.87 22.93 -9.06
C ILE A 45 2.85 23.86 -9.77
N GLY A 46 4.13 23.86 -9.37
CA GLY A 46 5.14 24.70 -10.01
C GLY A 46 5.42 24.32 -11.46
N SER A 47 5.48 23.02 -11.76
CA SER A 47 5.69 22.53 -13.13
C SER A 47 4.49 22.85 -14.04
N LEU A 48 3.27 22.76 -13.53
CA LEU A 48 2.06 23.17 -14.25
C LEU A 48 2.00 24.69 -14.44
N ALA A 49 2.42 25.48 -13.45
CA ALA A 49 2.50 26.93 -13.59
C ALA A 49 3.46 27.33 -14.71
N LEU A 50 4.64 26.70 -14.76
CA LEU A 50 5.57 26.89 -15.87
C LEU A 50 4.94 26.51 -17.22
N LEU A 51 4.27 25.34 -17.30
CA LEU A 51 3.57 24.91 -18.51
C LEU A 51 2.50 25.92 -18.97
N PHE A 52 1.68 26.44 -18.07
CA PHE A 52 0.63 27.40 -18.44
C PHE A 52 1.19 28.77 -18.82
N SER A 53 2.34 29.16 -18.25
CA SER A 53 3.06 30.38 -18.62
C SER A 53 3.64 30.28 -20.04
N SER A 54 4.36 29.19 -20.33
CA SER A 54 5.09 28.99 -21.59
C SER A 54 4.38 28.08 -22.59
N PHE A 55 3.05 27.93 -22.49
CA PHE A 55 2.30 26.99 -23.32
C PHE A 55 2.58 27.23 -24.82
N PRO A 56 2.99 26.19 -25.59
CA PRO A 56 3.63 26.34 -26.90
C PRO A 56 2.62 26.52 -28.04
N VAL A 57 1.64 27.41 -27.86
CA VAL A 57 0.63 27.77 -28.86
C VAL A 57 0.57 29.29 -28.98
N PRO A 58 1.01 29.89 -30.11
CA PRO A 58 1.02 31.34 -30.28
C PRO A 58 -0.36 31.99 -30.06
N GLN A 59 -1.43 31.33 -30.51
CA GLN A 59 -2.81 31.82 -30.34
C GLN A 59 -3.23 31.85 -28.86
N TYR A 60 -2.72 30.94 -28.04
CA TYR A 60 -2.97 30.95 -26.60
C TYR A 60 -2.24 32.13 -25.94
N GLN A 61 -0.97 32.35 -26.29
CA GLN A 61 -0.16 33.46 -25.78
C GLN A 61 -0.83 34.80 -26.09
N GLU A 62 -1.31 34.98 -27.32
CA GLU A 62 -2.04 36.18 -27.74
C GLU A 62 -3.40 36.33 -27.05
N LEU A 63 -4.17 35.24 -26.92
CA LEU A 63 -5.46 35.26 -26.24
C LEU A 63 -5.31 35.67 -24.77
N MET A 64 -4.35 35.09 -24.06
CA MET A 64 -4.10 35.40 -22.65
C MET A 64 -3.67 36.86 -22.47
N ALA A 65 -2.79 37.36 -23.35
CA ALA A 65 -2.38 38.76 -23.34
C ALA A 65 -3.56 39.73 -23.59
N ARG A 66 -4.51 39.35 -24.44
CA ARG A 66 -5.75 40.13 -24.69
C ARG A 66 -6.72 40.10 -23.51
N LEU A 67 -6.87 38.96 -22.84
CA LEU A 67 -7.83 38.79 -21.75
C LEU A 67 -7.35 39.39 -20.42
N PHE A 68 -6.07 39.24 -20.11
CA PHE A 68 -5.50 39.55 -18.79
C PHE A 68 -4.40 40.62 -18.81
N GLY A 69 -4.05 41.15 -19.99
CA GLY A 69 -2.98 42.13 -20.17
C GLY A 69 -1.62 41.49 -20.45
N GLN A 70 -0.63 42.31 -20.80
CA GLN A 70 0.69 41.83 -21.26
C GLN A 70 1.49 41.07 -20.17
N ASN A 71 1.22 41.34 -18.90
CA ASN A 71 1.96 40.76 -17.76
C ASN A 71 1.24 39.56 -17.13
N TRP A 72 0.31 38.90 -17.84
CA TRP A 72 -0.46 37.78 -17.29
C TRP A 72 0.42 36.61 -16.82
N GLN A 73 1.61 36.46 -17.41
CA GLN A 73 2.59 35.43 -17.05
C GLN A 73 3.15 35.61 -15.64
N ASP A 74 3.18 36.83 -15.09
CA ASP A 74 3.71 37.13 -13.75
C ASP A 74 2.99 36.31 -12.67
N PHE A 75 1.67 36.11 -12.82
CA PHE A 75 0.90 35.26 -11.92
C PHE A 75 1.49 33.83 -11.84
N PHE A 76 1.76 33.22 -12.99
CA PHE A 76 2.33 31.87 -13.05
C PHE A 76 3.78 31.83 -12.59
N ILE A 77 4.55 32.89 -12.85
CA ILE A 77 5.92 33.03 -12.34
C ILE A 77 5.91 33.08 -10.80
N TYR A 78 5.00 33.84 -10.16
CA TYR A 78 4.89 33.85 -8.70
C TYR A 78 4.52 32.48 -8.12
N VAL A 79 3.65 31.72 -8.79
CA VAL A 79 3.32 30.35 -8.39
C VAL A 79 4.55 29.43 -8.53
N HIS A 80 5.30 29.54 -9.63
CA HIS A 80 6.52 28.79 -9.86
C HIS A 80 7.61 29.14 -8.80
N ASP A 81 7.81 30.42 -8.51
CA ASP A 81 8.82 30.87 -7.56
C ASP A 81 8.47 30.46 -6.12
N GLY A 82 7.18 30.52 -5.76
CA GLY A 82 6.68 30.02 -4.48
C GLY A 82 6.71 28.50 -4.32
N THR A 83 7.08 27.75 -5.36
CA THR A 83 7.13 26.28 -5.36
C THR A 83 8.52 25.74 -5.75
N ILE A 84 8.87 25.81 -7.02
CA ILE A 84 10.17 25.37 -7.58
C ILE A 84 11.29 26.33 -7.20
N GLY A 85 11.00 27.63 -7.10
CA GLY A 85 11.97 28.65 -6.68
C GLY A 85 12.49 28.48 -5.25
N ILE A 86 11.75 27.75 -4.39
CA ILE A 86 12.14 27.40 -3.02
C ILE A 86 12.27 25.88 -2.78
N LEU A 87 12.44 25.12 -3.86
CA LEU A 87 12.37 23.65 -3.84
C LEU A 87 13.32 23.01 -2.82
N SER A 88 14.56 23.50 -2.72
CA SER A 88 15.55 22.89 -1.83
C SER A 88 15.21 23.11 -0.35
N LEU A 89 14.65 24.27 0.01
CA LEU A 89 14.15 24.54 1.36
C LEU A 89 13.04 23.57 1.76
N ALA A 90 12.04 23.41 0.91
CA ALA A 90 10.92 22.50 1.15
C ALA A 90 11.38 21.03 1.22
N MET A 91 12.35 20.64 0.37
CA MET A 91 12.95 19.30 0.42
C MET A 91 13.65 19.00 1.74
N VAL A 92 14.44 19.94 2.29
CA VAL A 92 15.07 19.73 3.61
C VAL A 92 14.02 19.40 4.66
N THR A 93 12.95 20.20 4.73
CA THR A 93 11.89 20.02 5.71
C THR A 93 11.19 18.67 5.57
N CYS A 94 10.76 18.29 4.36
CA CYS A 94 10.03 17.05 4.14
C CYS A 94 10.87 15.79 4.37
N ILE A 95 12.15 15.79 3.93
CA ILE A 95 13.07 14.67 4.14
C ILE A 95 13.41 14.52 5.61
N THR A 96 13.73 15.62 6.29
CA THR A 96 14.04 15.58 7.72
C THR A 96 12.84 15.16 8.55
N TYR A 97 11.64 15.68 8.27
CA TYR A 97 10.42 15.25 8.97
C TYR A 97 10.23 13.73 8.83
N SER A 98 10.34 13.21 7.61
CA SER A 98 10.21 11.78 7.33
C SER A 98 11.26 10.93 8.06
N LEU A 99 12.50 11.39 8.10
CA LEU A 99 13.60 10.72 8.81
C LEU A 99 13.41 10.75 10.33
N ALA A 100 12.98 11.88 10.88
CA ALA A 100 12.79 12.05 12.31
C ALA A 100 11.64 11.19 12.84
N THR A 101 10.52 11.11 12.11
CA THR A 101 9.40 10.22 12.47
C THR A 101 9.83 8.74 12.47
N GLU A 102 10.63 8.32 11.50
CA GLU A 102 11.08 6.93 11.44
C GLU A 102 12.12 6.60 12.53
N LEU A 103 12.99 7.57 12.88
CA LEU A 103 13.90 7.44 14.02
C LEU A 103 13.14 7.39 15.35
N GLU A 104 12.11 8.21 15.55
CA GLU A 104 11.27 8.21 16.75
C GLU A 104 10.55 6.85 16.95
N ASN A 105 10.15 6.20 15.86
CA ASN A 105 9.52 4.87 15.91
C ASN A 105 10.51 3.75 16.26
N ARG A 106 11.80 3.90 15.89
CA ARG A 106 12.83 2.88 16.14
C ARG A 106 13.48 3.02 17.51
N ASP A 107 13.80 4.25 17.87
CA ASP A 107 14.59 4.57 19.05
C ASP A 107 13.65 5.11 20.15
N LYS A 108 13.78 4.61 21.38
CA LYS A 108 12.97 5.04 22.53
C LYS A 108 13.17 6.52 22.92
N LEU A 109 14.02 7.26 22.19
CA LEU A 109 14.30 8.67 22.40
C LEU A 109 13.26 9.51 21.64
N ARG A 110 12.22 9.92 22.36
CA ARG A 110 11.16 10.81 21.83
C ARG A 110 11.73 12.21 21.59
N ILE A 111 11.88 12.57 20.32
CA ILE A 111 12.26 13.90 19.85
C ILE A 111 11.19 14.33 18.86
N ASN A 112 10.63 15.52 19.05
CA ASN A 112 9.59 16.03 18.15
C ASN A 112 10.16 16.22 16.73
N PRO A 113 9.58 15.57 15.69
CA PRO A 113 10.07 15.67 14.31
C PRO A 113 10.13 17.09 13.75
N VAL A 114 9.24 17.98 14.19
CA VAL A 114 9.21 19.38 13.76
C VAL A 114 10.46 20.12 14.22
N ILE A 115 10.96 19.84 15.43
CA ILE A 115 12.19 20.46 15.93
C ILE A 115 13.37 20.04 15.05
N VAL A 116 13.47 18.75 14.72
CA VAL A 116 14.54 18.24 13.85
C VAL A 116 14.49 18.93 12.48
N ALA A 117 13.29 19.05 11.89
CA ALA A 117 13.09 19.69 10.60
C ALA A 117 13.49 21.17 10.60
N THR A 118 13.12 21.91 11.66
CA THR A 118 13.52 23.31 11.84
C THR A 118 15.04 23.44 11.99
N VAL A 119 15.69 22.57 12.78
CA VAL A 119 17.15 22.61 12.95
C VAL A 119 17.86 22.32 11.63
N ALA A 120 17.43 21.30 10.88
CA ALA A 120 18.03 20.97 9.59
C ALA A 120 17.83 22.10 8.55
N LEU A 121 16.65 22.72 8.52
CA LEU A 121 16.37 23.89 7.68
C LEU A 121 17.31 25.06 8.04
N CYS A 122 17.45 25.38 9.33
CA CYS A 122 18.40 26.40 9.79
C CYS A 122 19.84 26.05 9.43
N SER A 123 20.26 24.79 9.56
CA SER A 123 21.58 24.32 9.14
C SER A 123 21.81 24.49 7.63
N PHE A 124 20.81 24.22 6.80
CA PHE A 124 20.89 24.42 5.35
C PHE A 124 21.01 25.91 5.00
N VAL A 125 20.20 26.77 5.62
CA VAL A 125 20.29 28.22 5.42
C VAL A 125 21.63 28.76 5.92
N ALA A 126 22.13 28.27 7.05
CA ALA A 126 23.42 28.66 7.62
C ALA A 126 24.60 28.22 6.74
N LEU A 127 24.47 27.11 6.00
CA LEU A 127 25.49 26.67 5.04
C LEU A 127 25.68 27.70 3.92
N PHE A 128 24.62 28.24 3.33
CA PHE A 128 24.76 29.21 2.23
C PHE A 128 24.93 30.65 2.71
N GLY A 129 24.22 31.03 3.77
CA GLY A 129 24.16 32.40 4.28
C GLY A 129 23.30 33.33 3.40
N ILE A 130 22.50 34.19 4.04
CA ILE A 130 21.62 35.14 3.33
C ILE A 130 22.31 36.50 3.15
N ASN A 131 23.05 36.97 4.14
CA ASN A 131 23.68 38.29 4.15
C ASN A 131 25.16 38.24 3.72
N LYS A 132 25.54 37.29 2.86
CA LYS A 132 26.92 37.13 2.35
C LYS A 132 27.04 37.81 0.98
N ASP A 133 28.20 38.41 0.72
CA ASP A 133 28.55 38.83 -0.64
C ASP A 133 28.51 37.63 -1.60
N GLY A 134 27.79 37.77 -2.71
CA GLY A 134 27.54 36.66 -3.64
C GLY A 134 26.35 35.76 -3.29
N PHE A 135 25.40 36.24 -2.46
CA PHE A 135 24.12 35.56 -2.23
C PHE A 135 23.41 35.18 -3.53
N LYS A 136 23.09 33.90 -3.67
CA LYS A 136 22.35 33.35 -4.81
C LYS A 136 21.04 32.74 -4.31
N ILE A 137 19.93 33.43 -4.59
CA ILE A 137 18.60 32.91 -4.24
C ILE A 137 18.32 31.55 -4.90
N THR A 138 18.93 31.29 -6.05
CA THR A 138 18.82 30.02 -6.78
C THR A 138 19.27 28.81 -5.96
N ASN A 139 20.20 28.98 -5.01
CA ASN A 139 20.63 27.91 -4.08
C ASN A 139 19.49 27.41 -3.19
N TYR A 140 18.48 28.23 -2.95
CA TYR A 140 17.28 27.84 -2.19
C TYR A 140 16.18 27.23 -3.08
N GLY A 141 16.37 27.26 -4.39
CA GLY A 141 15.52 26.61 -5.38
C GLY A 141 16.14 25.34 -5.93
N VAL A 142 16.07 25.18 -7.24
CA VAL A 142 16.46 23.96 -7.96
C VAL A 142 17.94 23.61 -7.83
N THR A 143 18.85 24.59 -7.80
CA THR A 143 20.30 24.33 -7.82
C THR A 143 20.79 23.71 -6.51
N GLY A 144 20.14 24.03 -5.38
CA GLY A 144 20.52 23.49 -4.07
C GLY A 144 19.88 22.15 -3.72
N VAL A 145 19.07 21.54 -4.59
CA VAL A 145 18.37 20.27 -4.30
C VAL A 145 19.32 19.18 -3.84
N PHE A 146 20.46 18.99 -4.51
CA PHE A 146 21.42 17.95 -4.12
C PHE A 146 22.00 18.19 -2.72
N VAL A 147 22.46 19.41 -2.45
CA VAL A 147 23.00 19.80 -1.13
C VAL A 147 21.92 19.69 -0.05
N SER A 148 20.66 20.01 -0.37
CA SER A 148 19.55 19.92 0.56
C SER A 148 19.32 18.51 1.10
N ILE A 149 19.41 17.49 0.24
CA ILE A 149 19.27 16.09 0.63
C ILE A 149 20.42 15.70 1.59
N LEU A 150 21.65 16.09 1.27
CA LEU A 150 22.82 15.81 2.11
C LEU A 150 22.71 16.48 3.49
N VAL A 151 22.33 17.75 3.52
CA VAL A 151 22.16 18.51 4.76
C VAL A 151 20.99 17.95 5.57
N ALA A 152 19.86 17.63 4.94
CA ALA A 152 18.70 17.03 5.60
C ALA A 152 19.09 15.75 6.34
N VAL A 153 19.86 14.86 5.71
CA VAL A 153 20.32 13.62 6.35
C VAL A 153 21.37 13.92 7.43
N ALA A 154 22.44 14.65 7.09
CA ALA A 154 23.58 14.83 7.97
C ALA A 154 23.24 15.67 9.21
N ALA A 155 22.49 16.77 9.06
CA ALA A 155 22.06 17.62 10.18
C ALA A 155 21.10 16.87 11.11
N SER A 156 20.16 16.09 10.56
CA SER A 156 19.22 15.31 11.37
C SER A 156 19.94 14.24 12.19
N LEU A 157 20.84 13.47 11.57
CA LEU A 157 21.61 12.43 12.27
C LEU A 157 22.54 13.02 13.34
N LEU A 158 23.18 14.15 13.05
CA LEU A 158 24.02 14.86 14.01
C LEU A 158 23.19 15.36 15.20
N PHE A 159 22.08 16.04 14.92
CA PHE A 159 21.17 16.55 15.94
C PHE A 159 20.63 15.43 16.83
N TYR A 160 20.23 14.30 16.23
CA TYR A 160 19.74 13.13 16.96
C TYR A 160 20.82 12.54 17.87
N LYS A 161 22.05 12.38 17.34
CA LYS A 161 23.19 11.88 18.10
C LYS A 161 23.54 12.80 19.27
N LEU A 162 23.56 14.11 19.06
CA LEU A 162 23.80 15.09 20.13
C LEU A 162 22.69 15.07 21.18
N SER A 163 21.44 14.93 20.75
CA SER A 163 20.28 14.83 21.64
C SER A 163 20.24 13.53 22.45
N SER A 164 20.95 12.49 22.03
CA SER A 164 21.12 11.26 22.82
C SER A 164 22.07 11.45 24.03
N ILE A 165 22.91 12.49 24.01
CA ILE A 165 23.88 12.77 25.07
C ILE A 165 23.19 13.53 26.21
N LYS A 166 23.02 12.88 27.36
CA LYS A 166 22.35 13.46 28.54
C LYS A 166 22.96 14.79 29.00
N LEU A 167 24.29 14.96 28.86
CA LEU A 167 25.01 16.16 29.28
C LEU A 167 24.64 17.41 28.45
N LEU A 168 24.17 17.21 27.22
CA LEU A 168 23.78 18.29 26.32
C LEU A 168 22.29 18.65 26.47
N ARG A 169 21.52 17.96 27.31
CA ARG A 169 20.09 18.25 27.51
C ARG A 169 19.88 19.12 28.73
N ILE A 170 19.33 20.31 28.50
CA ILE A 170 18.86 21.18 29.58
C ILE A 170 17.65 20.52 30.24
N ARG A 171 17.65 20.39 31.57
CA ARG A 171 16.49 19.89 32.31
C ARG A 171 15.44 21.01 32.41
N PRO A 172 14.16 20.75 32.07
CA PRO A 172 13.10 21.74 32.23
C PRO A 172 12.92 22.10 33.72
N PHE A 173 12.54 23.35 33.97
CA PHE A 173 12.54 23.97 35.31
C PHE A 173 11.19 23.90 36.05
N SER A 174 10.15 23.26 35.53
CA SER A 174 8.85 23.16 36.22
C SER A 174 8.15 21.80 36.07
N ASP A 175 7.51 21.37 37.16
CA ASP A 175 6.56 20.25 37.19
C ASP A 175 5.19 20.79 36.76
N GLY A 176 4.88 20.74 35.45
CA GLY A 176 3.58 21.15 34.92
C GLY A 176 3.55 21.63 33.47
N ASP A 177 4.70 21.86 32.85
CA ASP A 177 4.77 22.36 31.47
C ASP A 177 4.33 21.33 30.43
N SER A 178 3.80 21.80 29.29
CA SER A 178 3.48 20.95 28.14
C SER A 178 4.70 20.10 27.75
N ILE A 179 4.45 18.82 27.43
CA ILE A 179 5.49 17.88 26.96
C ILE A 179 6.30 18.51 25.80
N THR A 180 5.63 19.25 24.93
CA THR A 180 6.23 20.00 23.81
C THR A 180 7.26 21.03 24.26
N PHE A 181 6.97 21.81 25.31
CA PHE A 181 7.91 22.80 25.85
C PHE A 181 9.18 22.14 26.39
N SER A 182 9.02 21.04 27.13
CA SER A 182 10.14 20.27 27.66
C SER A 182 11.05 19.73 26.54
N HIS A 183 10.47 19.25 25.44
CA HIS A 183 11.25 18.83 24.27
C HIS A 183 11.99 19.98 23.59
N ALA A 184 11.36 21.17 23.50
CA ALA A 184 12.00 22.35 22.92
C ALA A 184 13.22 22.82 23.72
N VAL A 185 13.08 22.96 25.05
CA VAL A 185 14.18 23.38 25.92
C VAL A 185 15.35 22.39 25.91
N ALA A 186 15.06 21.09 25.96
CA ALA A 186 16.09 20.05 25.90
C ALA A 186 16.87 20.03 24.58
N SER A 187 16.31 20.61 23.51
CA SER A 187 16.89 20.61 22.16
C SER A 187 17.81 21.80 21.87
N ILE A 188 17.86 22.81 22.74
CA ILE A 188 18.59 24.08 22.48
C ILE A 188 20.08 23.85 22.21
N ILE A 189 20.78 23.13 23.09
CA ILE A 189 22.23 22.93 22.95
C ILE A 189 22.56 22.02 21.74
N PRO A 190 21.90 20.86 21.54
CA PRO A 190 22.08 20.05 20.33
C PRO A 190 21.82 20.85 19.04
N ALA A 191 20.77 21.68 19.02
CA ALA A 191 20.45 22.53 17.88
C ALA A 191 21.55 23.57 17.61
N ALA A 192 22.01 24.27 18.64
CA ALA A 192 23.06 25.28 18.52
C ALA A 192 24.36 24.70 17.95
N ILE A 193 24.79 23.54 18.46
CA ILE A 193 25.99 22.85 17.95
C ILE A 193 25.79 22.45 16.48
N THR A 194 24.64 21.86 16.14
CA THR A 194 24.35 21.41 14.78
C THR A 194 24.37 22.57 13.78
N ILE A 195 23.65 23.66 14.07
CA ILE A 195 23.58 24.84 13.18
C ILE A 195 24.96 25.48 13.02
N THR A 196 25.69 25.67 14.13
CA THR A 196 27.01 26.29 14.12
C THR A 196 28.02 25.46 13.31
N LEU A 197 27.96 24.13 13.41
CA LEU A 197 28.85 23.26 12.64
C LEU A 197 28.61 23.40 11.13
N PHE A 198 27.35 23.42 10.67
CA PHE A 198 27.05 23.60 9.25
C PHE A 198 27.42 24.99 8.74
N ALA A 199 27.27 26.03 9.57
CA ALA A 199 27.80 27.37 9.24
C ALA A 199 29.32 27.34 9.05
N ALA A 200 30.05 26.65 9.94
CA ALA A 200 31.50 26.53 9.86
C ALA A 200 31.96 25.71 8.63
N VAL A 201 31.22 24.68 8.24
CA VAL A 201 31.55 23.84 7.06
C VAL A 201 31.71 24.69 5.81
N ASN A 202 30.80 25.64 5.54
CA ASN A 202 30.92 26.48 4.36
C ASN A 202 32.17 27.35 4.40
N GLN A 203 32.46 27.96 5.56
CA GLN A 203 33.64 28.81 5.72
C GLN A 203 34.95 28.03 5.57
N ILE A 204 34.99 26.80 6.11
CA ILE A 204 36.14 25.90 5.99
C ILE A 204 36.33 25.45 4.54
N LEU A 205 35.26 25.02 3.87
CA LEU A 205 35.34 24.58 2.46
C LEU A 205 35.77 25.73 1.54
N ALA A 206 35.22 26.93 1.76
CA ALA A 206 35.61 28.12 1.01
C ALA A 206 37.11 28.44 1.18
N ALA A 207 37.63 28.35 2.41
CA ALA A 207 39.04 28.60 2.70
C ALA A 207 39.98 27.50 2.16
N LEU A 208 39.58 26.22 2.23
CA LEU A 208 40.42 25.08 1.82
C LEU A 208 40.48 24.89 0.31
N LEU A 209 39.35 25.05 -0.38
CA LEU A 209 39.22 24.77 -1.81
C LEU A 209 39.29 26.03 -2.68
N ASN A 210 39.41 27.22 -2.06
CA ASN A 210 39.35 28.51 -2.72
C ASN A 210 38.07 28.68 -3.56
N ILE A 211 36.94 28.22 -3.01
CA ILE A 211 35.61 28.28 -3.65
C ILE A 211 34.73 29.32 -2.96
N THR A 212 33.90 30.03 -3.72
CA THR A 212 32.94 31.00 -3.16
C THR A 212 31.61 30.36 -2.78
N ASP A 213 31.21 29.32 -3.53
CA ASP A 213 29.94 28.63 -3.44
C ASP A 213 30.12 27.12 -3.72
N ILE A 214 29.48 26.28 -2.91
CA ILE A 214 29.57 24.82 -3.03
C ILE A 214 28.83 24.27 -4.26
N ASN A 215 27.72 24.90 -4.68
CA ASN A 215 26.97 24.49 -5.87
C ASN A 215 27.75 24.83 -7.14
N ASP A 216 28.42 25.98 -7.19
CA ASP A 216 29.30 26.34 -8.31
C ASP A 216 30.44 25.32 -8.43
N PHE A 217 31.10 24.99 -7.32
CA PHE A 217 32.15 23.96 -7.30
C PHE A 217 31.65 22.60 -7.82
N LEU A 218 30.46 22.16 -7.38
CA LEU A 218 29.86 20.91 -7.87
C LEU A 218 29.54 20.98 -9.37
N ALA A 219 29.04 22.12 -9.86
CA ALA A 219 28.76 22.34 -11.26
C ALA A 219 30.04 22.30 -12.11
N ASP A 220 31.12 22.93 -11.63
CA ASP A 220 32.43 22.96 -12.30
C ASP A 220 33.06 21.56 -12.38
N VAL A 221 33.02 20.79 -11.30
CA VAL A 221 33.52 19.40 -11.27
C VAL A 221 32.82 18.57 -12.35
N LEU A 222 31.50 18.71 -12.49
CA LEU A 222 30.77 18.00 -13.52
C LEU A 222 31.07 18.54 -14.90
N TYR A 223 31.12 19.86 -15.09
CA TYR A 223 31.50 20.44 -16.37
C TYR A 223 32.84 19.89 -16.87
N HIS A 224 33.87 19.85 -16.01
CA HIS A 224 35.18 19.30 -16.35
C HIS A 224 35.14 17.80 -16.68
N LEU A 225 34.25 17.02 -16.06
CA LEU A 225 34.04 15.62 -16.42
C LEU A 225 33.58 15.49 -17.89
N PHE A 226 32.74 16.40 -18.38
CA PHE A 226 32.25 16.39 -19.76
C PHE A 226 33.20 17.07 -20.75
N ALA A 227 33.87 18.15 -20.35
CA ALA A 227 34.76 18.92 -21.21
C ALA A 227 35.96 18.10 -21.71
N ASN A 228 36.44 17.14 -20.89
CA ASN A 228 37.55 16.27 -21.24
C ASN A 228 37.19 15.15 -22.25
N ILE A 229 35.92 15.01 -22.62
CA ILE A 229 35.45 13.99 -23.55
C ILE A 229 35.30 14.60 -24.95
N ASN A 230 36.29 14.34 -25.81
CA ASN A 230 36.30 14.84 -27.20
C ASN A 230 35.21 14.20 -28.09
N ASN A 231 34.81 12.96 -27.81
CA ASN A 231 33.81 12.25 -28.60
C ASN A 231 32.40 12.70 -28.20
N SER A 232 31.73 13.46 -29.08
CA SER A 232 30.39 14.02 -28.82
C SER A 232 29.32 12.95 -28.55
N PHE A 233 29.42 11.78 -29.18
CA PHE A 233 28.51 10.66 -28.97
C PHE A 233 28.68 10.03 -27.58
N LEU A 234 29.92 9.76 -27.17
CA LEU A 234 30.19 9.22 -25.83
C LEU A 234 29.79 10.21 -24.74
N ARG A 235 30.05 11.50 -24.97
CA ARG A 235 29.67 12.60 -24.08
C ARG A 235 28.14 12.68 -23.91
N ALA A 236 27.39 12.52 -25.00
CA ALA A 236 25.92 12.47 -24.99
C ALA A 236 25.38 11.26 -24.22
N LEU A 237 25.96 10.07 -24.42
CA LEU A 237 25.57 8.87 -23.68
C LEU A 237 25.86 9.00 -22.18
N LEU A 238 27.01 9.55 -21.80
CA LEU A 238 27.34 9.82 -20.40
C LEU A 238 26.36 10.82 -19.78
N PHE A 239 26.00 11.87 -20.53
CA PHE A 239 25.06 12.89 -20.07
C PHE A 239 23.69 12.29 -19.77
N ILE A 240 23.14 11.53 -20.73
CA ILE A 240 21.86 10.84 -20.55
C ILE A 240 21.97 9.80 -19.43
N PHE A 241 23.04 9.01 -19.36
CA PHE A 241 23.21 8.05 -18.27
C PHE A 241 23.18 8.74 -16.89
N LEU A 242 23.94 9.82 -16.70
CA LEU A 242 24.03 10.51 -15.41
C LEU A 242 22.72 11.19 -15.01
N ILE A 243 21.96 11.78 -15.94
CA ILE A 243 20.62 12.32 -15.65
C ILE A 243 19.75 11.24 -14.99
N HIS A 244 19.68 10.06 -15.61
CA HIS A 244 18.80 8.98 -15.15
C HIS A 244 19.34 8.28 -13.92
N PHE A 245 20.67 8.14 -13.80
CA PHE A 245 21.31 7.59 -12.63
C PHE A 245 21.02 8.44 -11.39
N LEU A 246 21.14 9.76 -11.48
CA LEU A 246 20.82 10.66 -10.39
C LEU A 246 19.33 10.58 -10.01
N TRP A 247 18.44 10.60 -11.01
CA TRP A 247 16.99 10.48 -10.80
C TRP A 247 16.60 9.17 -10.10
N PHE A 248 17.31 8.07 -10.38
CA PHE A 248 17.08 6.80 -9.69
C PHE A 248 17.29 6.91 -8.17
N PHE A 249 18.23 7.74 -7.71
CA PHE A 249 18.44 8.02 -6.28
C PHE A 249 17.55 9.16 -5.73
N GLY A 250 16.64 9.69 -6.55
CA GLY A 250 15.77 10.80 -6.18
C GLY A 250 16.44 12.18 -6.30
N ILE A 251 17.61 12.25 -6.91
CA ILE A 251 18.30 13.52 -7.23
C ILE A 251 17.81 13.95 -8.61
N HIS A 252 17.26 15.15 -8.75
CA HIS A 252 16.80 15.67 -10.04
C HIS A 252 17.98 15.87 -11.02
N GLY A 253 18.30 14.84 -11.81
CA GLY A 253 19.52 14.80 -12.64
C GLY A 253 19.57 15.84 -13.76
N SER A 254 18.41 16.23 -14.31
CA SER A 254 18.30 17.32 -15.29
C SER A 254 18.76 18.64 -14.70
N ASN A 255 18.29 18.95 -13.49
CA ASN A 255 18.63 20.15 -12.75
C ASN A 255 20.10 20.17 -12.33
N MET A 256 20.60 19.01 -11.88
CA MET A 256 21.96 18.84 -11.42
C MET A 256 22.98 19.03 -12.57
N LEU A 257 22.61 18.60 -13.78
CA LEU A 257 23.42 18.75 -14.99
C LEU A 257 23.02 19.96 -15.84
N GLU A 258 22.21 20.89 -15.32
CA GLU A 258 21.74 22.04 -16.09
C GLU A 258 22.90 22.93 -16.56
N HIS A 259 23.91 23.13 -15.71
CA HIS A 259 25.10 23.88 -16.12
C HIS A 259 25.85 23.21 -17.28
N VAL A 260 25.94 21.88 -17.29
CA VAL A 260 26.51 21.12 -18.41
C VAL A 260 25.65 21.30 -19.67
N ALA A 261 24.32 21.26 -19.52
CA ALA A 261 23.39 21.48 -20.63
C ALA A 261 23.55 22.87 -21.26
N GLN A 262 23.60 23.91 -20.42
CA GLN A 262 23.75 25.31 -20.83
C GLN A 262 25.12 25.60 -21.45
N SER A 263 26.18 24.96 -20.96
CA SER A 263 27.54 25.22 -21.46
C SER A 263 27.89 24.42 -22.71
N ILE A 264 27.27 23.25 -22.94
CA ILE A 264 27.65 22.33 -24.03
C ILE A 264 26.54 22.19 -25.08
N TYR A 265 25.31 21.96 -24.68
CA TYR A 265 24.24 21.50 -25.58
C TYR A 265 23.27 22.59 -26.03
N VAL A 266 23.13 23.69 -25.27
CA VAL A 266 22.38 24.87 -25.71
C VAL A 266 23.11 25.61 -26.84
N PRO A 267 24.43 25.91 -26.75
CA PRO A 267 25.15 26.59 -27.83
C PRO A 267 25.24 25.76 -29.12
N ALA A 268 25.19 24.43 -29.00
CA ALA A 268 25.20 23.53 -30.16
C ALA A 268 24.03 23.78 -31.13
N LEU A 269 22.86 24.18 -30.62
CA LEU A 269 21.71 24.54 -31.47
C LEU A 269 21.94 25.87 -32.21
N ALA A 270 22.51 26.86 -31.52
CA ALA A 270 22.83 28.16 -32.12
C ALA A 270 23.82 28.01 -33.28
N ILE A 271 24.81 27.12 -33.16
CA ILE A 271 25.75 26.79 -34.25
C ILE A 271 25.00 26.27 -35.48
N ASN A 272 24.01 25.39 -35.32
CA ASN A 272 23.21 24.92 -36.46
C ASN A 272 22.40 26.05 -37.11
N GLN A 273 21.82 26.94 -36.30
CA GLN A 273 21.05 28.09 -36.79
C GLN A 273 21.92 29.06 -37.57
N GLU A 274 23.12 29.36 -37.07
CA GLU A 274 24.11 30.20 -37.74
C GLU A 274 24.59 29.59 -39.07
N LEU A 275 24.87 28.29 -39.09
CA LEU A 275 25.27 27.59 -40.32
C LEU A 275 24.19 27.64 -41.39
N ILE A 276 22.92 27.44 -41.02
CA ILE A 276 21.79 27.52 -41.94
C ILE A 276 21.59 28.94 -42.45
N GLN A 277 21.70 29.95 -41.58
CA GLN A 277 21.63 31.36 -41.98
C GLN A 277 22.76 31.74 -42.95
N ALA A 278 23.94 31.13 -42.80
CA ALA A 278 25.07 31.29 -43.71
C ALA A 278 24.96 30.45 -45.00
N GLY A 279 23.87 29.69 -45.20
CA GLY A 279 23.65 28.81 -46.36
C GLY A 279 24.42 27.49 -46.32
N GLY A 280 24.99 27.13 -45.16
CA GLY A 280 25.65 25.84 -44.91
C GLY A 280 24.72 24.80 -44.29
N GLU A 281 25.25 23.58 -44.13
CA GLU A 281 24.53 22.46 -43.50
C GLU A 281 24.78 22.42 -41.98
N PRO A 282 23.77 22.08 -41.17
CA PRO A 282 23.93 21.89 -39.73
C PRO A 282 24.89 20.72 -39.42
N THR A 283 25.68 20.86 -38.36
CA THR A 283 26.73 19.90 -38.00
C THR A 283 26.53 19.26 -36.63
N GLN A 284 25.82 19.93 -35.72
CA GLN A 284 25.66 19.48 -34.35
C GLN A 284 24.41 18.63 -34.22
N ILE A 285 24.58 17.31 -34.06
CA ILE A 285 23.44 16.39 -33.80
C ILE A 285 22.93 16.54 -32.37
N PHE A 286 23.84 16.55 -31.40
CA PHE A 286 23.49 16.60 -29.98
C PHE A 286 23.28 18.04 -29.52
N THR A 287 22.03 18.46 -29.50
CA THR A 287 21.57 19.74 -28.93
C THR A 287 20.70 19.46 -27.70
N LYS A 288 20.46 20.48 -26.86
CA LYS A 288 19.50 20.34 -25.75
C LYS A 288 18.12 19.90 -26.28
N THR A 289 17.67 20.54 -27.36
CA THR A 289 16.41 20.21 -28.04
C THR A 289 16.36 18.78 -28.57
N PHE A 290 17.48 18.22 -29.05
CA PHE A 290 17.55 16.82 -29.46
C PHE A 290 17.18 15.87 -28.30
N PHE A 291 17.76 16.09 -27.12
CA PHE A 291 17.47 15.26 -25.94
C PHE A 291 16.03 15.44 -25.46
N ASP A 292 15.58 16.68 -25.32
CA ASP A 292 14.21 17.00 -24.84
C ASP A 292 13.14 16.43 -25.79
N THR A 293 13.41 16.41 -27.10
CA THR A 293 12.44 15.98 -28.12
C THR A 293 12.43 14.47 -28.32
N PHE A 294 13.60 13.84 -28.49
CA PHE A 294 13.67 12.45 -28.97
C PHE A 294 13.99 11.43 -27.88
N VAL A 295 14.56 11.86 -26.76
CA VAL A 295 15.03 10.98 -25.69
C VAL A 295 14.16 11.09 -24.45
N LEU A 296 13.99 12.29 -23.91
CA LEU A 296 13.30 12.56 -22.64
C LEU A 296 11.77 12.64 -22.80
N MET A 297 11.19 11.76 -23.63
CA MET A 297 9.75 11.74 -23.90
C MET A 297 8.96 11.32 -22.66
N GLY A 298 8.10 12.22 -22.20
CA GLY A 298 7.43 12.07 -20.91
C GLY A 298 8.39 12.25 -19.74
N GLY A 299 9.49 12.99 -19.88
CA GLY A 299 10.47 13.28 -18.83
C GLY A 299 11.58 12.25 -18.68
N CYS A 300 12.18 12.17 -17.48
CA CYS A 300 13.24 11.21 -17.17
C CYS A 300 12.75 9.75 -17.28
N GLY A 301 13.62 8.87 -17.75
CA GLY A 301 13.36 7.46 -18.02
C GLY A 301 12.56 7.26 -19.29
N SER A 302 12.27 8.32 -20.04
CA SER A 302 11.31 8.28 -21.15
C SER A 302 9.96 7.72 -20.67
N THR A 303 9.48 8.19 -19.51
CA THR A 303 8.38 7.56 -18.75
C THR A 303 7.04 7.49 -19.47
N LEU A 304 6.86 8.22 -20.58
CA LEU A 304 5.72 8.00 -21.48
C LEU A 304 5.68 6.55 -22.01
N CYS A 305 6.85 5.96 -22.31
CA CYS A 305 6.98 4.57 -22.73
C CYS A 305 6.50 3.60 -21.64
N LEU A 306 6.86 3.87 -20.38
CA LEU A 306 6.41 3.08 -19.24
C LEU A 306 4.90 3.18 -19.07
N LEU A 307 4.33 4.37 -19.17
CA LEU A 307 2.88 4.58 -19.03
C LEU A 307 2.09 3.80 -20.09
N VAL A 308 2.55 3.81 -21.35
CA VAL A 308 1.94 3.00 -22.42
C VAL A 308 2.06 1.51 -22.08
N ALA A 309 3.23 1.04 -21.63
CA ALA A 309 3.43 -0.35 -21.21
C ALA A 309 2.47 -0.77 -20.07
N VAL A 310 2.23 0.12 -19.09
CA VAL A 310 1.27 -0.11 -17.99
C VAL A 310 -0.16 -0.23 -18.53
N PHE A 311 -0.57 0.61 -19.48
CA PHE A 311 -1.92 0.53 -20.05
C PHE A 311 -2.16 -0.71 -20.92
N MET A 312 -1.12 -1.20 -21.60
CA MET A 312 -1.20 -2.45 -22.37
C MET A 312 -1.38 -3.69 -21.46
N LEU A 313 -0.99 -3.61 -20.19
CA LEU A 313 -1.03 -4.73 -19.25
C LEU A 313 -2.24 -4.63 -18.29
N LYS A 314 -3.17 -5.59 -18.36
CA LYS A 314 -4.47 -5.53 -17.67
C LYS A 314 -4.45 -5.79 -16.15
N LYS A 315 -3.33 -6.18 -15.54
CA LYS A 315 -3.35 -6.90 -14.24
C LYS A 315 -3.45 -6.05 -12.97
N ASN A 316 -2.91 -4.82 -12.92
CA ASN A 316 -2.82 -4.07 -11.66
C ASN A 316 -3.66 -2.78 -11.67
N LYS A 317 -4.80 -2.80 -10.95
CA LYS A 317 -5.75 -1.68 -10.87
C LYS A 317 -5.13 -0.40 -10.30
N ASN A 318 -4.33 -0.52 -9.23
CA ASN A 318 -3.73 0.65 -8.56
C ASN A 318 -2.72 1.36 -9.48
N GLN A 319 -1.83 0.58 -10.09
CA GLN A 319 -0.86 1.09 -11.07
C GLN A 319 -1.53 1.82 -12.24
N ARG A 320 -2.64 1.28 -12.77
CA ARG A 320 -3.40 1.94 -13.84
C ARG A 320 -4.08 3.22 -13.37
N ARG A 321 -4.54 3.28 -12.12
CA ARG A 321 -5.18 4.48 -11.56
C ARG A 321 -4.17 5.64 -11.51
N ILE A 322 -2.98 5.37 -10.99
CA ILE A 322 -1.86 6.34 -10.94
C ILE A 322 -1.45 6.76 -12.35
N ALA A 323 -1.33 5.81 -13.28
CA ALA A 323 -1.03 6.11 -14.68
C ALA A 323 -2.10 7.01 -15.33
N LYS A 324 -3.39 6.79 -15.04
CA LYS A 324 -4.47 7.68 -15.53
C LYS A 324 -4.34 9.10 -14.96
N PHE A 325 -4.08 9.24 -13.66
CA PHE A 325 -3.89 10.55 -13.03
C PHE A 325 -2.65 11.28 -13.58
N SER A 326 -1.62 10.54 -13.98
CA SER A 326 -0.37 11.11 -14.49
C SER A 326 -0.38 11.39 -15.99
N LEU A 327 -1.40 10.94 -16.73
CA LEU A 327 -1.40 11.02 -18.19
C LEU A 327 -1.28 12.46 -18.70
N PHE A 328 -2.06 13.39 -18.14
CA PHE A 328 -2.09 14.76 -18.63
C PHE A 328 -0.75 15.47 -18.42
N PRO A 329 -0.16 15.55 -17.20
CA PRO A 329 1.16 16.17 -17.02
C PRO A 329 2.25 15.51 -17.87
N LEU A 330 2.21 14.18 -18.01
CA LEU A 330 3.23 13.43 -18.74
C LEU A 330 3.25 13.71 -20.24
N LEU A 331 2.10 14.05 -20.84
CA LEU A 331 2.07 14.46 -22.25
C LEU A 331 2.88 15.73 -22.50
N PHE A 332 3.03 16.58 -21.47
CA PHE A 332 3.88 17.78 -21.46
C PHE A 332 5.24 17.53 -20.80
N ASN A 333 5.68 16.26 -20.77
CA ASN A 333 6.96 15.83 -20.20
C ASN A 333 7.15 16.07 -18.69
N ILE A 334 6.07 16.38 -17.95
CA ILE A 334 6.07 16.50 -16.48
C ILE A 334 5.79 15.12 -15.87
N ASN A 335 6.74 14.54 -15.15
CA ASN A 335 6.73 13.12 -14.84
C ASN A 335 6.86 12.75 -13.36
N GLU A 336 6.85 13.73 -12.46
CA GLU A 336 7.05 13.55 -11.03
C GLU A 336 5.98 12.65 -10.41
N LEU A 337 4.73 12.77 -10.87
CA LEU A 337 3.64 11.89 -10.44
C LEU A 337 3.92 10.41 -10.77
N ILE A 338 4.54 10.14 -11.92
CA ILE A 338 4.93 8.77 -12.26
C ILE A 338 6.16 8.39 -11.47
N VAL A 339 7.21 9.20 -11.44
CA VAL A 339 8.50 8.84 -10.83
C VAL A 339 8.38 8.57 -9.32
N PHE A 340 7.52 9.31 -8.63
CA PHE A 340 7.28 9.15 -7.19
C PHE A 340 6.02 8.33 -6.87
N GLY A 341 4.92 8.52 -7.60
CA GLY A 341 3.67 7.79 -7.38
C GLY A 341 3.73 6.35 -7.85
N PHE A 342 4.42 6.10 -8.96
CA PHE A 342 4.94 4.79 -9.30
C PHE A 342 6.37 4.77 -8.74
N PRO A 343 6.70 4.02 -7.68
CA PRO A 343 8.02 4.15 -7.07
C PRO A 343 9.05 3.66 -8.09
N LEU A 344 9.60 4.54 -8.93
CA LEU A 344 10.68 4.29 -9.88
C LEU A 344 11.99 4.61 -9.20
N VAL A 345 11.98 5.69 -8.41
CA VAL A 345 13.07 6.05 -7.50
C VAL A 345 13.34 4.89 -6.56
N LEU A 346 14.60 4.48 -6.53
CA LEU A 346 15.11 3.38 -5.73
C LEU A 346 14.36 2.06 -5.97
N ASN A 347 13.67 1.91 -7.10
CA ASN A 347 13.02 0.67 -7.47
C ASN A 347 13.88 -0.14 -8.43
N PRO A 348 14.51 -1.20 -7.91
CA PRO A 348 15.51 -1.96 -8.64
C PRO A 348 14.93 -2.71 -9.85
N ILE A 349 13.64 -3.07 -9.82
CA ILE A 349 12.99 -3.71 -10.97
C ILE A 349 13.01 -2.77 -12.17
N TYR A 350 12.84 -1.46 -11.94
CA TYR A 350 12.83 -0.46 -13.00
C TYR A 350 14.19 0.19 -13.25
N LEU A 351 15.21 -0.03 -12.42
CA LEU A 351 16.55 0.53 -12.62
C LEU A 351 17.09 0.26 -14.03
N ILE A 352 16.99 -0.99 -14.48
CA ILE A 352 17.51 -1.41 -15.79
C ILE A 352 16.80 -0.65 -16.93
N PRO A 353 15.46 -0.74 -17.11
CA PRO A 353 14.83 -0.03 -18.21
C PRO A 353 14.90 1.50 -18.05
N PHE A 354 14.91 2.02 -16.83
CA PHE A 354 15.03 3.47 -16.56
C PHE A 354 16.37 4.06 -17.01
N LEU A 355 17.45 3.28 -16.97
CA LEU A 355 18.76 3.67 -17.52
C LEU A 355 18.91 3.30 -19.00
N LEU A 356 18.47 2.10 -19.39
CA LEU A 356 18.71 1.53 -20.71
C LEU A 356 17.87 2.21 -21.81
N VAL A 357 16.58 2.47 -21.54
CA VAL A 357 15.66 3.00 -22.56
C VAL A 357 16.14 4.36 -23.08
N PRO A 358 16.42 5.38 -22.23
CA PRO A 358 16.92 6.66 -22.72
C PRO A 358 18.22 6.56 -23.53
N LEU A 359 19.14 5.66 -23.13
CA LEU A 359 20.37 5.42 -23.89
C LEU A 359 20.05 4.81 -25.26
N LEU A 360 19.15 3.82 -25.32
CA LEU A 360 18.71 3.21 -26.57
C LEU A 360 18.02 4.23 -27.49
N LEU A 361 17.18 5.10 -26.94
CA LEU A 361 16.54 6.19 -27.68
C LEU A 361 17.56 7.21 -28.20
N THR A 362 18.62 7.49 -27.43
CA THR A 362 19.73 8.35 -27.86
C THR A 362 20.46 7.74 -29.05
N VAL A 363 20.80 6.44 -28.98
CA VAL A 363 21.49 5.72 -30.07
C VAL A 363 20.64 5.66 -31.34
N THR A 364 19.37 5.32 -31.21
CA THR A 364 18.45 5.19 -32.37
C THR A 364 18.14 6.54 -33.00
N SER A 365 17.95 7.59 -32.20
CA SER A 365 17.74 8.96 -32.71
C SER A 365 19.00 9.51 -33.37
N TYR A 366 20.19 9.24 -32.81
CA TYR A 366 21.46 9.57 -33.44
C TYR A 366 21.63 8.86 -34.80
N ALA A 367 21.33 7.56 -34.87
CA ALA A 367 21.37 6.81 -36.11
C ALA A 367 20.39 7.39 -37.16
N ALA A 368 19.18 7.76 -36.74
CA ALA A 368 18.19 8.35 -37.65
C ALA A 368 18.66 9.70 -38.23
N VAL A 369 19.25 10.57 -37.41
CA VAL A 369 19.77 11.87 -37.87
C VAL A 369 21.03 11.70 -38.72
N SER A 370 21.98 10.89 -38.27
CA SER A 370 23.24 10.65 -39.02
C SER A 370 23.03 9.97 -40.39
N LEU A 371 22.01 9.12 -40.52
CA LEU A 371 21.62 8.49 -41.80
C LEU A 371 20.77 9.40 -42.69
N GLY A 372 20.43 10.61 -42.24
CA GLY A 372 19.58 11.55 -42.98
C GLY A 372 18.10 11.16 -43.05
N LEU A 373 17.65 10.22 -42.21
CA LEU A 373 16.23 9.83 -42.12
C LEU A 373 15.40 10.92 -41.40
N VAL A 374 16.04 11.63 -40.48
CA VAL A 374 15.46 12.73 -39.71
C VAL A 374 16.41 13.93 -39.80
N PRO A 375 15.91 15.14 -40.14
CA PRO A 375 16.74 16.34 -40.17
C PRO A 375 17.30 16.71 -38.79
N PHE A 376 18.35 17.53 -38.80
CA PHE A 376 18.90 18.11 -37.58
C PHE A 376 17.88 18.98 -36.85
N THR A 377 18.06 19.13 -35.54
CA THR A 377 17.29 20.12 -34.77
C THR A 377 17.77 21.52 -35.09
N ILE A 378 16.85 22.41 -35.45
CA ILE A 378 17.15 23.78 -35.92
C ILE A 378 16.31 24.86 -35.21
N GLN A 379 15.21 24.48 -34.56
CA GLN A 379 14.41 25.41 -33.74
C GLN A 379 14.49 25.03 -32.26
N THR A 380 14.49 26.04 -31.40
CA THR A 380 14.36 25.83 -29.96
C THR A 380 12.95 25.37 -29.65
N VAL A 381 12.83 24.29 -28.90
CA VAL A 381 11.56 23.77 -28.41
C VAL A 381 11.63 23.71 -26.90
N GLU A 382 10.64 24.28 -26.23
CA GLU A 382 10.51 24.17 -24.79
C GLU A 382 10.28 22.71 -24.39
N TRP A 383 10.92 22.27 -23.32
CA TRP A 383 10.86 20.88 -22.86
C TRP A 383 9.45 20.46 -22.43
N THR A 384 8.55 21.40 -22.15
CA THR A 384 7.14 21.16 -21.85
C THR A 384 6.29 20.91 -23.11
N THR A 385 6.86 21.02 -24.31
CA THR A 385 6.13 20.85 -25.57
C THR A 385 5.65 19.41 -25.75
N PRO A 386 4.35 19.18 -26.05
CA PRO A 386 3.82 17.84 -26.20
C PRO A 386 4.59 16.95 -27.17
N VAL A 387 4.71 15.68 -26.81
CA VAL A 387 5.27 14.64 -27.69
C VAL A 387 4.51 14.61 -29.02
N PHE A 388 5.20 14.33 -30.12
CA PHE A 388 4.80 14.49 -31.53
C PHE A 388 4.83 15.93 -32.03
N ILE A 389 4.30 16.89 -31.28
CA ILE A 389 4.35 18.31 -31.67
C ILE A 389 5.80 18.83 -31.62
N SER A 390 6.53 18.45 -30.56
CA SER A 390 7.94 18.83 -30.40
C SER A 390 8.83 18.29 -31.53
N GLY A 391 8.58 17.08 -32.05
CA GLY A 391 9.34 16.51 -33.16
C GLY A 391 9.23 17.32 -34.45
N TYR A 392 8.03 17.83 -34.75
CA TYR A 392 7.80 18.70 -35.89
C TYR A 392 8.48 20.06 -35.68
N TYR A 393 8.27 20.73 -34.54
CA TYR A 393 8.86 22.05 -34.32
C TYR A 393 10.39 22.01 -34.28
N ALA A 394 10.99 20.99 -33.65
CA ALA A 394 12.43 20.89 -33.54
C ALA A 394 13.13 20.78 -34.90
N THR A 395 12.52 20.07 -35.85
CA THR A 395 13.14 19.72 -37.15
C THR A 395 12.55 20.47 -38.35
N GLY A 396 11.31 20.93 -38.26
CA GLY A 396 10.51 21.43 -39.37
C GLY A 396 9.84 20.34 -40.22
N PHE A 397 10.01 19.06 -39.87
CA PHE A 397 9.55 17.93 -40.70
C PHE A 397 8.79 16.87 -39.90
N TRP A 398 7.84 16.21 -40.57
CA TRP A 398 7.06 15.10 -40.01
C TRP A 398 7.89 13.86 -39.68
N SER A 399 9.09 13.73 -40.25
CA SER A 399 10.04 12.65 -39.90
C SER A 399 10.44 12.71 -38.41
N GLY A 400 10.49 13.91 -37.81
CA GLY A 400 10.67 14.06 -36.37
C GLY A 400 9.54 13.41 -35.56
N CYS A 401 8.28 13.61 -35.96
CA CYS A 401 7.13 12.95 -35.31
C CYS A 401 7.18 11.43 -35.45
N LEU A 402 7.57 10.93 -36.64
CA LEU A 402 7.71 9.49 -36.89
C LEU A 402 8.83 8.87 -36.05
N LEU A 403 9.95 9.57 -35.86
CA LEU A 403 11.00 9.13 -34.95
C LEU A 403 10.52 9.06 -33.49
N GLN A 404 9.75 10.05 -33.03
CA GLN A 404 9.15 10.00 -31.69
C GLN A 404 8.19 8.80 -31.54
N LEU A 405 7.39 8.50 -32.57
CA LEU A 405 6.52 7.32 -32.57
C LEU A 405 7.32 6.01 -32.52
N PHE A 406 8.37 5.91 -33.33
CA PHE A 406 9.27 4.77 -33.33
C PHE A 406 9.92 4.58 -31.94
N ASN A 407 10.46 5.65 -31.37
CA ASN A 407 11.09 5.63 -30.05
C ASN A 407 10.08 5.26 -28.95
N LEU A 408 8.84 5.75 -29.03
CA LEU A 408 7.79 5.41 -28.07
C LEU A 408 7.47 3.91 -28.12
N ILE A 409 7.35 3.33 -29.31
CA ILE A 409 7.11 1.89 -29.49
C ILE A 409 8.29 1.08 -28.94
N LEU A 410 9.52 1.45 -29.33
CA LEU A 410 10.74 0.76 -28.90
C LEU A 410 10.88 0.77 -27.37
N GLY A 411 10.80 1.95 -26.77
CA GLY A 411 10.87 2.10 -25.31
C GLY A 411 9.75 1.34 -24.59
N THR A 412 8.53 1.37 -25.13
CA THR A 412 7.39 0.62 -24.57
C THR A 412 7.67 -0.87 -24.54
N LEU A 413 8.17 -1.43 -25.65
CA LEU A 413 8.53 -2.86 -25.74
C LEU A 413 9.61 -3.23 -24.72
N CYS A 414 10.59 -2.35 -24.49
CA CYS A 414 11.61 -2.54 -23.46
C CYS A 414 11.04 -2.51 -22.04
N TYR A 415 10.02 -1.69 -21.76
CA TYR A 415 9.39 -1.59 -20.43
C TYR A 415 8.47 -2.75 -20.09
N ILE A 416 7.75 -3.33 -21.07
CA ILE A 416 6.78 -4.43 -20.86
C ILE A 416 7.29 -5.59 -19.97
N PRO A 417 8.49 -6.18 -20.19
CA PRO A 417 8.96 -7.28 -19.35
C PRO A 417 9.12 -6.88 -17.88
N PHE A 418 9.61 -5.66 -17.61
CA PHE A 418 9.81 -5.17 -16.24
C PHE A 418 8.49 -4.81 -15.56
N VAL A 419 7.50 -4.30 -16.30
CA VAL A 419 6.15 -4.09 -15.76
C VAL A 419 5.51 -5.42 -15.38
N LYS A 420 5.64 -6.46 -16.22
CA LYS A 420 5.16 -7.82 -15.89
C LYS A 420 5.85 -8.39 -14.65
N LEU A 421 7.17 -8.21 -14.54
CA LEU A 421 7.94 -8.64 -13.37
C LEU A 421 7.49 -7.91 -12.10
N SER A 422 7.38 -6.58 -12.15
CA SER A 422 6.89 -5.74 -11.05
C SER A 422 5.50 -6.15 -10.58
N GLN A 423 4.59 -6.44 -11.50
CA GLN A 423 3.24 -6.92 -11.16
C GLN A 423 3.27 -8.28 -10.45
N THR A 424 4.14 -9.18 -10.90
CA THR A 424 4.28 -10.53 -10.32
C THR A 424 4.82 -10.45 -8.90
N VAL A 425 5.89 -9.67 -8.68
CA VAL A 425 6.47 -9.43 -7.35
C VAL A 425 5.48 -8.76 -6.41
N SER A 426 4.68 -7.80 -6.91
CA SER A 426 3.66 -7.12 -6.10
C SER A 426 2.58 -8.09 -5.59
N VAL A 427 2.10 -9.00 -6.44
CA VAL A 427 1.12 -10.02 -6.06
C VAL A 427 1.71 -10.98 -5.01
N SER A 428 2.96 -11.44 -5.22
CA SER A 428 3.63 -12.29 -4.24
C SER A 428 3.81 -11.60 -2.88
N ARG A 429 4.17 -10.30 -2.86
CA ARG A 429 4.30 -9.52 -1.62
C ARG A 429 2.95 -9.36 -0.92
N LEU A 430 1.87 -9.07 -1.65
CA LEU A 430 0.52 -9.00 -1.09
C LEU A 430 0.12 -10.32 -0.42
N LYS A 431 0.40 -11.46 -1.08
CA LYS A 431 0.12 -12.78 -0.53
C LYS A 431 0.94 -13.07 0.74
N LYS A 432 2.24 -12.76 0.73
CA LYS A 432 3.13 -12.93 1.90
C LYS A 432 2.68 -12.08 3.09
N ASN A 433 2.26 -10.83 2.85
CA ASN A 433 1.73 -9.97 3.91
C ASN A 433 0.42 -10.49 4.49
N PHE A 434 -0.46 -11.04 3.64
CA PHE A 434 -1.69 -11.69 4.09
C PHE A 434 -1.41 -12.96 4.91
N GLU A 435 -0.51 -13.82 4.44
CA GLU A 435 -0.06 -15.02 5.17
C GLU A 435 0.56 -14.65 6.54
N ALA A 436 1.33 -13.55 6.60
CA ALA A 436 1.89 -13.03 7.83
C ALA A 436 0.81 -12.51 8.80
N LEU A 437 -0.18 -11.77 8.30
CA LEU A 437 -1.33 -11.31 9.09
C LEU A 437 -2.09 -12.50 9.70
N CYS A 438 -2.40 -13.51 8.89
CA CYS A 438 -3.06 -14.72 9.38
C CYS A 438 -2.21 -15.50 10.39
N ALA A 439 -0.90 -15.62 10.18
CA ALA A 439 -0.01 -16.31 11.11
C ALA A 439 0.11 -15.58 12.45
N GLU A 440 0.20 -14.25 12.43
CA GLU A 440 0.23 -13.43 13.65
C GLU A 440 -1.10 -13.50 14.40
N PHE A 441 -2.22 -13.44 13.68
CA PHE A 441 -3.55 -13.60 14.28
C PHE A 441 -3.70 -14.98 14.96
N LYS A 442 -3.37 -16.08 14.26
CA LYS A 442 -3.40 -17.44 14.83
C LYS A 442 -2.49 -17.61 16.05
N LYS A 443 -1.34 -16.91 16.07
CA LYS A 443 -0.45 -16.91 17.24
C LYS A 443 -1.09 -16.16 18.42
N SER A 444 -1.74 -15.02 18.15
CA SER A 444 -2.44 -14.23 19.17
C SER A 444 -3.59 -15.02 19.81
N GLU A 445 -4.36 -15.73 18.98
CA GLU A 445 -5.46 -16.62 19.35
C GLU A 445 -4.99 -17.72 20.32
N ARG A 446 -3.92 -18.44 19.98
CA ARG A 446 -3.33 -19.49 20.86
C ARG A 446 -2.82 -18.98 22.20
N SER A 447 -2.41 -17.71 22.25
CA SER A 447 -1.86 -17.10 23.47
C SER A 447 -2.92 -16.41 24.35
N ASN A 448 -4.19 -16.44 23.92
CA ASN A 448 -5.32 -15.71 24.50
C ASN A 448 -5.04 -14.22 24.75
N LYS A 449 -4.14 -13.62 23.95
CA LYS A 449 -3.78 -12.20 23.97
C LYS A 449 -4.15 -11.60 22.61
N ARG A 450 -5.41 -11.21 22.46
CA ARG A 450 -5.87 -10.48 21.28
C ARG A 450 -5.22 -9.10 21.28
N HIS A 451 -4.44 -8.82 20.24
CA HIS A 451 -3.93 -7.48 19.97
C HIS A 451 -4.85 -6.85 18.93
N SER A 452 -5.17 -5.56 19.06
CA SER A 452 -5.95 -4.88 18.02
C SER A 452 -5.24 -4.97 16.68
N LEU A 453 -5.97 -5.41 15.65
CA LEU A 453 -5.53 -5.48 14.27
C LEU A 453 -5.59 -4.11 13.60
N LEU A 454 -6.63 -3.32 13.89
CA LEU A 454 -6.89 -2.04 13.24
C LEU A 454 -6.09 -0.88 13.86
N GLU A 455 -5.70 -0.94 15.12
CA GLU A 455 -4.89 0.13 15.74
C GLU A 455 -3.42 0.09 15.31
N ARG A 456 -2.98 -1.00 14.68
CA ARG A 456 -1.61 -1.14 14.20
C ARG A 456 -1.27 -0.07 13.17
N GLN A 457 -0.06 0.49 13.31
CA GLN A 457 0.49 1.49 12.37
C GLN A 457 1.46 0.88 11.35
N ASP A 458 1.64 -0.44 11.36
CA ASP A 458 2.50 -1.14 10.42
C ASP A 458 1.76 -1.55 9.13
N MET A 459 2.49 -2.23 8.24
CA MET A 459 1.94 -2.74 6.99
C MET A 459 0.80 -3.74 7.20
N LEU A 460 0.81 -4.50 8.31
CA LEU A 460 -0.23 -5.47 8.64
C LEU A 460 -1.50 -4.78 9.11
N GLY A 461 -1.39 -3.72 9.91
CA GLY A 461 -2.52 -2.86 10.25
C GLY A 461 -3.18 -2.21 9.05
N SER A 462 -2.38 -1.73 8.11
CA SER A 462 -2.89 -1.17 6.85
C SER A 462 -3.65 -2.23 6.02
N LEU A 463 -3.16 -3.47 6.00
CA LEU A 463 -3.84 -4.59 5.34
C LEU A 463 -5.13 -5.00 6.07
N ALA A 464 -5.12 -5.03 7.40
CA ALA A 464 -6.30 -5.34 8.21
C ALA A 464 -7.42 -4.33 7.97
N LYS A 465 -7.10 -3.03 7.92
CA LYS A 465 -8.05 -1.96 7.57
C LYS A 465 -8.64 -2.15 6.17
N ALA A 466 -7.79 -2.43 5.18
CA ALA A 466 -8.26 -2.69 3.82
C ALA A 466 -9.19 -3.90 3.75
N LEU A 467 -8.87 -4.99 4.45
CA LEU A 467 -9.74 -6.17 4.54
C LEU A 467 -11.06 -5.85 5.25
N ALA A 468 -11.07 -5.02 6.29
CA ALA A 468 -12.30 -4.63 6.97
C ALA A 468 -13.21 -3.77 6.06
N GLU A 469 -12.63 -2.86 5.27
CA GLU A 469 -13.35 -2.10 4.24
C GLU A 469 -13.92 -3.03 3.15
N ASP A 470 -13.12 -3.99 2.66
CA ASP A 470 -13.56 -4.99 1.69
C ASP A 470 -14.68 -5.87 2.25
N LEU A 471 -14.60 -6.25 3.54
CA LEU A 471 -15.64 -7.02 4.23
C LEU A 471 -16.96 -6.24 4.30
N LYS A 472 -16.92 -4.95 4.67
CA LYS A 472 -18.11 -4.09 4.67
C LYS A 472 -18.78 -4.07 3.30
N TYR A 473 -17.99 -3.85 2.25
CA TYR A 473 -18.49 -3.85 0.88
C TYR A 473 -19.09 -5.20 0.46
N ASP A 474 -18.47 -6.32 0.85
CA ASP A 474 -18.94 -7.66 0.50
C ASP A 474 -20.18 -8.09 1.33
N ILE A 475 -20.39 -7.55 2.53
CA ILE A 475 -21.65 -7.65 3.28
C ILE A 475 -22.76 -6.90 2.52
N GLU A 476 -22.54 -5.61 2.21
CA GLU A 476 -23.52 -4.76 1.51
C GLU A 476 -23.91 -5.32 0.12
N THR A 477 -22.96 -5.98 -0.55
CA THR A 477 -23.17 -6.56 -1.89
C THR A 477 -23.51 -8.05 -1.89
N LYS A 478 -23.81 -8.64 -0.72
CA LYS A 478 -24.22 -10.06 -0.55
C LYS A 478 -23.27 -11.05 -1.23
N LYS A 479 -21.95 -10.84 -1.08
CA LYS A 479 -20.90 -11.74 -1.63
C LYS A 479 -20.40 -12.79 -0.66
N LEU A 480 -20.81 -12.72 0.60
CA LEU A 480 -20.51 -13.75 1.59
C LEU A 480 -21.26 -15.04 1.27
N THR A 481 -20.60 -16.17 1.52
CA THR A 481 -21.19 -17.49 1.28
C THR A 481 -21.19 -18.32 2.55
N LEU A 482 -22.24 -19.12 2.73
CA LEU A 482 -22.33 -20.09 3.83
C LEU A 482 -22.08 -21.50 3.31
N PHE A 483 -21.29 -22.24 4.08
CA PHE A 483 -21.16 -23.69 3.95
C PHE A 483 -21.88 -24.32 5.12
N TYR A 484 -22.38 -25.53 4.95
CA TYR A 484 -23.25 -26.19 5.90
C TYR A 484 -22.63 -27.51 6.34
N GLN A 485 -22.47 -27.70 7.64
CA GLN A 485 -22.00 -28.97 8.20
C GLN A 485 -23.18 -29.78 8.72
N PRO A 486 -23.47 -30.98 8.18
CA PRO A 486 -24.58 -31.80 8.63
C PRO A 486 -24.42 -32.29 10.07
N GLN A 487 -25.52 -32.25 10.82
CA GLN A 487 -25.71 -32.90 12.12
C GLN A 487 -26.67 -34.08 11.93
N VAL A 488 -26.29 -35.25 12.44
CA VAL A 488 -27.00 -36.52 12.17
C VAL A 488 -27.36 -37.26 13.44
N ASP A 489 -28.42 -38.06 13.38
CA ASP A 489 -28.75 -39.03 14.42
C ASP A 489 -27.95 -40.33 14.29
N TYR A 490 -28.25 -41.30 15.16
CA TYR A 490 -27.63 -42.63 15.16
C TYR A 490 -27.81 -43.42 13.86
N GLU A 491 -28.92 -43.21 13.15
CA GLU A 491 -29.20 -43.87 11.88
C GLU A 491 -28.52 -43.15 10.70
N GLY A 492 -27.89 -42.00 10.95
CA GLY A 492 -27.26 -41.16 9.94
C GLY A 492 -28.24 -40.22 9.23
N LYS A 493 -29.49 -40.11 9.70
CA LYS A 493 -30.46 -39.15 9.18
C LYS A 493 -30.05 -37.75 9.61
N VAL A 494 -30.00 -36.83 8.65
CA VAL A 494 -29.70 -35.42 8.90
C VAL A 494 -30.92 -34.74 9.51
N PHE A 495 -30.75 -34.13 10.68
CA PHE A 495 -31.81 -33.37 11.36
C PHE A 495 -31.51 -31.86 11.43
N CYS A 496 -30.24 -31.46 11.33
CA CYS A 496 -29.83 -30.07 11.35
C CYS A 496 -28.55 -29.88 10.51
N ALA A 497 -28.24 -28.65 10.13
CA ALA A 497 -26.95 -28.31 9.55
C ALA A 497 -26.43 -26.97 10.09
N GLU A 498 -25.19 -26.95 10.54
CA GLU A 498 -24.55 -25.75 11.06
C GLU A 498 -24.08 -24.84 9.92
N ALA A 499 -24.50 -23.58 9.94
CA ALA A 499 -24.13 -22.58 8.95
C ALA A 499 -22.79 -21.92 9.29
N LEU A 500 -21.78 -22.19 8.48
CA LEU A 500 -20.42 -21.72 8.65
C LEU A 500 -20.02 -20.71 7.58
N LEU A 501 -19.63 -19.52 8.02
CA LEU A 501 -19.18 -18.44 7.15
C LEU A 501 -17.95 -18.85 6.32
N ARG A 502 -18.02 -18.57 5.02
CA ARG A 502 -16.89 -18.64 4.08
C ARG A 502 -16.81 -17.34 3.29
N TRP A 503 -15.82 -16.52 3.60
CA TRP A 503 -15.51 -15.32 2.83
C TRP A 503 -14.38 -15.60 1.83
N ASN A 504 -14.73 -15.58 0.55
CA ASN A 504 -13.79 -15.78 -0.56
C ASN A 504 -13.40 -14.44 -1.16
N HIS A 505 -12.25 -13.91 -0.74
CA HIS A 505 -11.76 -12.64 -1.22
C HIS A 505 -11.11 -12.74 -2.61
N VAL A 506 -11.38 -11.76 -3.48
CA VAL A 506 -10.93 -11.74 -4.89
C VAL A 506 -9.40 -11.89 -5.04
N HIS A 507 -8.64 -11.36 -4.08
CA HIS A 507 -7.17 -11.34 -4.15
C HIS A 507 -6.48 -12.39 -3.26
N TYR A 508 -7.14 -12.84 -2.20
CA TYR A 508 -6.51 -13.68 -1.17
C TYR A 508 -7.11 -15.09 -1.08
N GLY A 509 -8.21 -15.36 -1.79
CA GLY A 509 -8.96 -16.60 -1.67
C GLY A 509 -9.74 -16.64 -0.36
N THR A 510 -9.94 -17.84 0.18
CA THR A 510 -10.69 -18.03 1.43
C THR A 510 -9.96 -17.40 2.61
N ILE A 511 -10.63 -16.46 3.28
CA ILE A 511 -10.11 -15.81 4.49
C ILE A 511 -10.41 -16.70 5.70
N TYR A 512 -9.46 -16.79 6.63
CA TYR A 512 -9.61 -17.56 7.87
C TYR A 512 -10.81 -17.01 8.68
N PRO A 513 -11.88 -17.80 8.94
CA PRO A 513 -13.12 -17.26 9.51
C PRO A 513 -12.96 -16.51 10.83
N PRO A 514 -12.15 -16.99 11.81
CA PRO A 514 -11.93 -16.22 13.04
C PRO A 514 -11.29 -14.84 12.82
N LEU A 515 -10.47 -14.68 11.78
CA LEU A 515 -9.95 -13.35 11.39
C LEU A 515 -11.08 -12.46 10.87
N VAL A 516 -12.06 -13.02 10.16
CA VAL A 516 -13.22 -12.25 9.66
C VAL A 516 -14.06 -11.71 10.81
N ILE A 517 -14.33 -12.55 11.82
CA ILE A 517 -15.06 -12.15 13.02
C ILE A 517 -14.30 -11.05 13.77
N ALA A 518 -12.99 -11.22 14.00
CA ALA A 518 -12.18 -10.20 14.66
C ALA A 518 -12.14 -8.86 13.90
N LEU A 519 -12.05 -8.89 12.57
CA LEU A 519 -12.13 -7.69 11.75
C LEU A 519 -13.51 -7.02 11.85
N ALA A 520 -14.59 -7.81 11.84
CA ALA A 520 -15.95 -7.30 11.99
C ALA A 520 -16.18 -6.68 13.38
N GLU A 521 -15.66 -7.28 14.45
CA GLU A 521 -15.73 -6.74 15.81
C GLU A 521 -15.00 -5.39 15.92
N GLU A 522 -13.73 -5.32 15.52
CA GLU A 522 -12.94 -4.09 15.64
C GLU A 522 -13.46 -2.97 14.71
N TYR A 523 -14.04 -3.33 13.56
CA TYR A 523 -14.62 -2.38 12.61
C TYR A 523 -16.11 -2.08 12.88
N GLN A 524 -16.70 -2.65 13.94
CA GLN A 524 -18.11 -2.46 14.33
C GLN A 524 -19.15 -2.94 13.29
N LEU A 525 -18.83 -4.01 12.55
CA LEU A 525 -19.70 -4.64 11.53
C LEU A 525 -20.36 -5.94 12.03
N ILE A 526 -20.14 -6.33 13.28
CA ILE A 526 -20.55 -7.67 13.77
C ILE A 526 -22.06 -7.90 13.67
N ASP A 527 -22.86 -6.88 13.96
CA ASP A 527 -24.32 -6.95 13.86
C ASP A 527 -24.78 -7.12 12.41
N GLU A 528 -24.18 -6.38 11.48
CA GLU A 528 -24.53 -6.42 10.05
C GLU A 528 -24.10 -7.75 9.42
N LEU A 529 -22.90 -8.24 9.77
CA LEU A 529 -22.41 -9.54 9.37
C LEU A 529 -23.33 -10.66 9.88
N GLY A 530 -23.66 -10.63 11.17
CA GLY A 530 -24.52 -11.64 11.78
C GLY A 530 -25.92 -11.67 11.18
N LEU A 531 -26.53 -10.51 10.93
CA LEU A 531 -27.85 -10.45 10.28
C LEU A 531 -27.83 -10.98 8.85
N GLU A 532 -26.76 -10.73 8.08
CA GLU A 532 -26.63 -11.31 6.74
C GLU A 532 -26.44 -12.83 6.78
N ILE A 533 -25.68 -13.36 7.75
CA ILE A 533 -25.56 -14.82 7.96
C ILE A 533 -26.94 -15.42 8.27
N ILE A 534 -27.72 -14.79 9.16
CA ILE A 534 -29.05 -15.26 9.53
C ILE A 534 -30.04 -15.13 8.37
N ASP A 535 -29.98 -14.06 7.57
CA ASP A 535 -30.81 -13.90 6.36
C ASP A 535 -30.56 -15.04 5.36
N GLN A 536 -29.29 -15.41 5.15
CA GLN A 536 -28.91 -16.53 4.27
C GLN A 536 -29.31 -17.89 4.86
N ALA A 537 -29.18 -18.09 6.17
CA ALA A 537 -29.65 -19.30 6.85
C ALA A 537 -31.17 -19.46 6.73
N CYS A 538 -31.93 -18.38 6.97
CA CYS A 538 -33.39 -18.36 6.76
C CYS A 538 -33.79 -18.67 5.32
N SER A 539 -33.06 -18.10 4.34
CA SER A 539 -33.25 -18.42 2.92
C SER A 539 -33.00 -19.90 2.64
N THR A 540 -32.00 -20.50 3.30
CA THR A 540 -31.65 -21.92 3.13
C THR A 540 -32.74 -22.82 3.71
N ILE A 541 -33.23 -22.51 4.91
CA ILE A 541 -34.38 -23.21 5.53
C ILE A 541 -35.59 -23.20 4.58
N LYS A 542 -35.90 -22.04 4.00
CA LYS A 542 -37.00 -21.91 3.02
C LYS A 542 -36.81 -22.81 1.80
N ILE A 543 -35.60 -22.87 1.25
CA ILE A 543 -35.26 -23.73 0.11
C ILE A 543 -35.43 -25.21 0.50
N MET A 544 -34.95 -25.62 1.67
CA MET A 544 -35.07 -26.99 2.16
C MET A 544 -36.53 -27.40 2.36
N ALA A 545 -37.35 -26.52 2.98
CA ALA A 545 -38.78 -26.74 3.17
C ALA A 545 -39.53 -26.89 1.83
N ALA A 546 -39.22 -26.05 0.83
CA ALA A 546 -39.81 -26.14 -0.50
C ALA A 546 -39.44 -27.44 -1.25
N LEU A 547 -38.32 -28.08 -0.89
CA LEU A 547 -37.88 -29.36 -1.43
C LEU A 547 -38.43 -30.57 -0.65
N GLY A 548 -39.25 -30.34 0.37
CA GLY A 548 -39.89 -31.38 1.18
C GLY A 548 -39.16 -31.75 2.48
N PHE A 549 -38.05 -31.08 2.80
CA PHE A 549 -37.29 -31.33 4.03
C PHE A 549 -37.80 -30.47 5.19
N THR A 550 -39.03 -30.70 5.62
CA THR A 550 -39.74 -29.84 6.59
C THR A 550 -39.30 -30.05 8.05
N GLU A 551 -38.60 -31.14 8.35
CA GLU A 551 -38.11 -31.45 9.71
C GLU A 551 -36.68 -30.97 9.98
N MET A 552 -36.01 -30.35 9.00
CA MET A 552 -34.62 -29.94 9.16
C MET A 552 -34.46 -28.52 9.68
N ALA A 553 -33.50 -28.35 10.58
CA ALA A 553 -33.10 -27.06 11.09
C ALA A 553 -31.76 -26.58 10.51
N VAL A 554 -31.47 -25.29 10.65
CA VAL A 554 -30.14 -24.70 10.44
C VAL A 554 -29.73 -23.99 11.71
N SER A 555 -28.53 -24.26 12.21
CA SER A 555 -27.98 -23.57 13.37
C SER A 555 -27.00 -22.46 12.94
N VAL A 556 -26.98 -21.37 13.71
CA VAL A 556 -26.14 -20.19 13.46
C VAL A 556 -25.49 -19.74 14.77
N ASN A 557 -24.18 -19.52 14.73
CA ASN A 557 -23.39 -18.99 15.84
C ASN A 557 -23.60 -17.49 16.06
N ILE A 558 -23.80 -17.07 17.31
CA ILE A 558 -24.03 -15.68 17.70
C ILE A 558 -23.02 -15.23 18.77
N THR A 559 -22.53 -13.99 18.65
CA THR A 559 -21.57 -13.41 19.60
C THR A 559 -22.27 -12.76 20.81
N ALA A 560 -21.51 -12.56 21.91
CA ALA A 560 -22.00 -11.83 23.09
C ALA A 560 -22.53 -10.43 22.73
N SER A 561 -21.79 -9.67 21.93
CA SER A 561 -22.14 -8.31 21.52
C SER A 561 -23.50 -8.22 20.81
N GLN A 562 -23.85 -9.24 20.01
CA GLN A 562 -25.15 -9.30 19.36
C GLN A 562 -26.28 -9.60 20.35
N LEU A 563 -26.03 -10.43 21.38
CA LEU A 563 -27.01 -10.74 22.42
C LEU A 563 -27.26 -9.58 23.38
N GLU A 564 -26.27 -8.69 23.56
CA GLU A 564 -26.43 -7.43 24.31
C GLU A 564 -27.30 -6.41 23.57
N ASN A 565 -27.47 -6.56 22.25
CA ASN A 565 -28.31 -5.68 21.44
C ASN A 565 -29.80 -6.02 21.62
N GLN A 566 -30.54 -5.17 22.34
CA GLN A 566 -31.96 -5.37 22.64
C GLN A 566 -32.87 -5.41 21.40
N ASP A 567 -32.44 -4.87 20.26
CA ASP A 567 -33.20 -4.91 19.01
C ASP A 567 -32.99 -6.24 18.23
N PHE A 568 -32.02 -7.07 18.64
CA PHE A 568 -31.68 -8.31 17.95
C PHE A 568 -32.87 -9.28 17.78
N PRO A 569 -33.69 -9.59 18.81
CA PRO A 569 -34.88 -10.41 18.64
C PRO A 569 -35.90 -9.83 17.66
N GLY A 570 -36.06 -8.50 17.66
CA GLY A 570 -36.94 -7.79 16.73
C GLY A 570 -36.51 -7.97 15.27
N LYS A 571 -35.21 -7.86 15.00
CA LYS A 571 -34.63 -8.10 13.67
C LYS A 571 -34.76 -9.56 13.24
N LEU A 572 -34.56 -10.52 14.14
CA LEU A 572 -34.75 -11.95 13.83
C LEU A 572 -36.20 -12.26 13.46
N ARG A 573 -37.17 -11.70 14.20
CA ARG A 573 -38.59 -11.86 13.88
C ARG A 573 -38.90 -11.38 12.46
N GLN A 574 -38.37 -10.22 12.07
CA GLN A 574 -38.53 -9.69 10.71
C GLN A 574 -37.94 -10.63 9.65
N LEU A 575 -36.78 -11.25 9.90
CA LEU A 575 -36.17 -12.20 8.97
C LEU A 575 -36.99 -13.49 8.85
N ILE A 576 -37.49 -14.02 9.97
CA ILE A 576 -38.37 -15.20 10.00
C ILE A 576 -39.66 -14.93 9.21
N GLU A 577 -40.30 -13.78 9.43
CA GLU A 577 -41.51 -13.36 8.72
C GLU A 577 -41.25 -13.12 7.22
N LYS A 578 -40.14 -12.46 6.87
CA LYS A 578 -39.69 -12.22 5.49
C LYS A 578 -39.55 -13.53 4.71
N HIS A 579 -38.94 -14.56 5.33
CA HIS A 579 -38.72 -15.84 4.67
C HIS A 579 -39.90 -16.81 4.79
N GLN A 580 -40.82 -16.58 5.74
CA GLN A 580 -41.97 -17.43 6.07
C GLN A 580 -41.54 -18.83 6.53
N ILE A 581 -40.55 -18.88 7.41
CA ILE A 581 -40.03 -20.14 7.97
C ILE A 581 -40.64 -20.40 9.35
N SER A 582 -40.66 -21.68 9.76
CA SER A 582 -40.95 -22.03 11.14
C SER A 582 -39.80 -21.55 12.04
N PRO A 583 -40.07 -20.86 13.17
CA PRO A 583 -39.03 -20.48 14.12
C PRO A 583 -38.19 -21.66 14.62
N LYS A 584 -38.79 -22.85 14.74
CA LYS A 584 -38.11 -24.09 15.15
C LYS A 584 -37.06 -24.60 14.15
N ALA A 585 -37.14 -24.15 12.91
CA ALA A 585 -36.18 -24.54 11.88
C ALA A 585 -34.90 -23.68 11.92
N LEU A 586 -34.87 -22.62 12.72
CA LEU A 586 -33.68 -21.83 13.01
C LEU A 586 -33.22 -22.12 14.43
N LYS A 587 -31.95 -22.48 14.61
CA LYS A 587 -31.32 -22.65 15.92
C LYS A 587 -30.22 -21.62 16.12
N ILE A 588 -30.02 -21.21 17.37
CA ILE A 588 -29.00 -20.24 17.75
C ILE A 588 -27.98 -20.90 18.66
N GLU A 589 -26.72 -20.89 18.23
CA GLU A 589 -25.57 -21.43 18.96
C GLU A 589 -24.84 -20.32 19.71
N ILE A 590 -24.51 -20.58 20.97
CA ILE A 590 -23.81 -19.65 21.87
C ILE A 590 -22.80 -20.44 22.69
N THR A 591 -21.58 -19.93 22.80
CA THR A 591 -20.53 -20.60 23.58
C THR A 591 -20.80 -20.54 25.09
N GLU A 592 -20.28 -21.54 25.83
CA GLU A 592 -20.34 -21.58 27.30
C GLU A 592 -19.84 -20.27 27.93
N GLN A 593 -18.79 -19.66 27.38
CA GLN A 593 -18.22 -18.40 27.89
C GLN A 593 -19.20 -17.21 27.82
N VAL A 594 -19.94 -17.08 26.71
CA VAL A 594 -20.92 -16.00 26.55
C VAL A 594 -22.08 -16.16 27.53
N ALA A 595 -22.51 -17.40 27.78
CA ALA A 595 -23.54 -17.68 28.78
C ALA A 595 -23.09 -17.32 30.21
N LEU A 596 -21.78 -17.38 30.50
CA LEU A 596 -21.20 -17.09 31.81
C LEU A 596 -21.05 -15.60 32.14
N GLU A 597 -21.17 -14.69 31.15
CA GLU A 597 -21.02 -13.24 31.37
C GLU A 597 -22.11 -12.67 32.31
N ASN A 598 -23.16 -13.45 32.61
CA ASN A 598 -24.23 -13.15 33.57
C ASN A 598 -24.79 -11.73 33.41
N ASN A 599 -25.09 -11.38 32.15
CA ASN A 599 -25.58 -10.09 31.75
C ASN A 599 -27.12 -10.13 31.63
N LYS A 600 -27.81 -9.18 32.27
CA LYS A 600 -29.28 -9.07 32.20
C LYS A 600 -29.78 -8.94 30.76
N TRP A 601 -29.07 -8.18 29.92
CA TRP A 601 -29.48 -7.98 28.52
C TRP A 601 -29.42 -9.27 27.71
N ILE A 602 -28.35 -10.06 27.88
CA ILE A 602 -28.23 -11.38 27.25
C ILE A 602 -29.39 -12.27 27.67
N LYS A 603 -29.70 -12.32 28.98
CA LYS A 603 -30.83 -13.11 29.49
C LYS A 603 -32.17 -12.71 28.88
N ASP A 604 -32.46 -11.42 28.83
CA ASP A 604 -33.72 -10.91 28.27
C ASP A 604 -33.83 -11.25 26.77
N THR A 605 -32.71 -11.14 26.03
CA THR A 605 -32.61 -11.56 24.62
C THR A 605 -32.87 -13.05 24.45
N LEU A 606 -32.22 -13.92 25.22
CA LEU A 606 -32.41 -15.38 25.11
C LEU A 606 -33.85 -15.82 25.41
N ASN A 607 -34.46 -15.22 26.43
CA ASN A 607 -35.87 -15.48 26.75
C ASN A 607 -36.78 -15.04 25.59
N ALA A 608 -36.54 -13.87 25.00
CA ALA A 608 -37.30 -13.41 23.84
C ALA A 608 -37.15 -14.36 22.64
N LEU A 609 -35.95 -14.91 22.39
CA LEU A 609 -35.74 -15.90 21.34
C LEU A 609 -36.51 -17.21 21.60
N LYS A 610 -36.49 -17.71 22.84
CA LYS A 610 -37.28 -18.90 23.25
C LYS A 610 -38.78 -18.66 23.11
N GLU A 611 -39.29 -17.49 23.49
CA GLU A 611 -40.70 -17.11 23.33
C GLU A 611 -41.14 -17.07 21.87
N MET A 612 -40.21 -16.81 20.92
CA MET A 612 -40.49 -16.93 19.49
C MET A 612 -40.52 -18.39 19.00
N GLY A 613 -40.06 -19.35 19.81
CA GLY A 613 -39.96 -20.76 19.44
C GLY A 613 -38.66 -21.12 18.72
N ILE A 614 -37.61 -20.30 18.85
CA ILE A 614 -36.25 -20.63 18.39
C ILE A 614 -35.61 -21.56 19.40
N GLU A 615 -34.92 -22.59 18.90
CA GLU A 615 -34.13 -23.50 19.74
C GLU A 615 -32.75 -22.90 20.05
N LEU A 616 -32.32 -23.02 21.31
CA LEU A 616 -31.03 -22.54 21.78
C LEU A 616 -30.08 -23.71 22.00
N GLU A 617 -28.87 -23.59 21.48
CA GLU A 617 -27.82 -24.59 21.60
C GLU A 617 -26.60 -23.98 22.30
N MET A 618 -26.05 -24.72 23.27
CA MET A 618 -24.83 -24.33 23.96
C MET A 618 -23.63 -25.02 23.31
N ASP A 619 -22.68 -24.23 22.82
CA ASP A 619 -21.46 -24.70 22.16
C ASP A 619 -20.27 -24.76 23.11
N ASP A 620 -19.25 -25.54 22.75
CA ASP A 620 -17.99 -25.69 23.50
C ASP A 620 -18.15 -26.14 24.97
N PHE A 621 -19.17 -26.95 25.27
CA PHE A 621 -19.47 -27.32 26.66
C PHE A 621 -18.42 -28.28 27.23
N GLY A 622 -17.74 -27.86 28.31
CA GLY A 622 -16.77 -28.68 29.04
C GLY A 622 -15.33 -28.15 29.06
N MET A 623 -15.07 -26.95 28.53
CA MET A 623 -13.73 -26.33 28.48
C MET A 623 -13.21 -25.75 29.83
N GLY A 624 -13.97 -25.86 30.93
CA GLY A 624 -13.44 -25.62 32.28
C GLY A 624 -14.07 -24.50 33.10
N HIS A 625 -15.27 -24.02 32.75
CA HIS A 625 -15.98 -22.97 33.51
C HIS A 625 -17.42 -23.32 33.94
N SER A 626 -17.77 -24.60 33.97
CA SER A 626 -19.15 -25.05 34.10
C SER A 626 -19.83 -24.65 35.40
N SER A 627 -20.79 -23.72 35.31
CA SER A 627 -21.87 -23.61 36.29
C SER A 627 -23.14 -24.17 35.67
N LEU A 628 -23.46 -25.42 36.03
CA LEU A 628 -24.72 -26.11 35.71
C LEU A 628 -25.97 -25.26 36.01
N MET A 629 -25.83 -24.25 36.87
CA MET A 629 -26.84 -23.23 37.14
C MET A 629 -27.32 -22.51 35.87
N TYR A 630 -26.44 -22.19 34.92
CA TYR A 630 -26.80 -21.43 33.73
C TYR A 630 -27.58 -22.26 32.71
N LEU A 631 -27.25 -23.55 32.56
CA LEU A 631 -28.06 -24.46 31.75
C LEU A 631 -29.52 -24.46 32.22
N LYS A 632 -29.72 -24.53 33.55
CA LYS A 632 -31.05 -24.47 34.16
C LYS A 632 -31.75 -23.13 33.94
N GLU A 633 -31.01 -22.04 34.02
CA GLU A 633 -31.59 -20.69 34.00
C GLU A 633 -32.06 -20.25 32.61
N TYR A 634 -31.37 -20.68 31.54
CA TYR A 634 -31.61 -20.22 30.17
C TYR A 634 -32.44 -21.18 29.30
N ASN A 635 -32.78 -22.37 29.82
CA ASN A 635 -33.64 -23.36 29.14
C ASN A 635 -33.16 -23.72 27.72
N PHE A 636 -31.88 -24.06 27.60
CA PHE A 636 -31.29 -24.58 26.36
C PHE A 636 -32.00 -25.86 25.89
N ASP A 637 -31.94 -26.15 24.60
CA ASP A 637 -32.53 -27.37 24.01
C ASP A 637 -31.46 -28.43 23.76
N THR A 638 -30.29 -28.00 23.29
CA THR A 638 -29.14 -28.87 22.99
C THR A 638 -27.87 -28.36 23.67
N VAL A 639 -27.04 -29.30 24.14
CA VAL A 639 -25.65 -29.04 24.56
C VAL A 639 -24.71 -29.76 23.60
N LYS A 640 -23.78 -29.01 23.00
CA LYS A 640 -22.76 -29.53 22.08
C LYS A 640 -21.48 -29.80 22.90
N LEU A 641 -21.02 -31.05 22.87
CA LEU A 641 -19.80 -31.47 23.57
C LEU A 641 -18.58 -30.92 22.84
N ASP A 642 -17.69 -30.28 23.59
CA ASP A 642 -16.44 -29.75 23.05
C ASP A 642 -15.59 -30.85 22.37
N GLY A 643 -15.05 -30.51 21.20
CA GLY A 643 -14.27 -31.43 20.39
C GLY A 643 -13.01 -31.97 21.05
N SER A 644 -12.39 -31.24 21.99
CA SER A 644 -11.19 -31.72 22.69
C SER A 644 -11.51 -32.91 23.60
N LEU A 645 -12.72 -32.97 24.17
CA LEU A 645 -13.19 -34.11 24.96
C LEU A 645 -13.51 -35.31 24.08
N VAL A 646 -14.23 -35.08 22.96
CA VAL A 646 -14.66 -36.16 22.06
C VAL A 646 -13.48 -36.82 21.35
N ARG A 647 -12.48 -36.04 20.93
CA ARG A 647 -11.28 -36.57 20.24
C ARG A 647 -10.53 -37.61 21.06
N GLU A 648 -10.45 -37.43 22.38
CA GLU A 648 -9.69 -38.30 23.27
C GLU A 648 -10.55 -39.41 23.92
N ILE A 649 -11.84 -39.52 23.60
CA ILE A 649 -12.79 -40.40 24.31
C ILE A 649 -12.39 -41.90 24.29
N SER A 650 -11.75 -42.36 23.21
CA SER A 650 -11.30 -43.76 23.08
C SER A 650 -10.03 -44.06 23.88
N THR A 651 -9.23 -43.03 24.17
CA THR A 651 -7.88 -43.20 24.77
C THR A 651 -7.77 -42.67 26.19
N ASN A 652 -8.65 -41.74 26.60
CA ASN A 652 -8.57 -41.02 27.86
C ASN A 652 -9.83 -41.29 28.71
N MET A 653 -9.66 -42.09 29.76
CA MET A 653 -10.77 -42.49 30.62
C MET A 653 -11.40 -41.31 31.37
N ASN A 654 -10.61 -40.26 31.68
CA ASN A 654 -11.15 -39.06 32.30
C ASN A 654 -12.10 -38.31 31.36
N CYS A 655 -11.77 -38.21 30.07
CA CYS A 655 -12.67 -37.62 29.07
C CYS A 655 -13.97 -38.42 28.97
N ARG A 656 -13.88 -39.75 29.01
CA ARG A 656 -15.05 -40.64 29.01
C ARG A 656 -15.95 -40.43 30.24
N ASP A 657 -15.36 -40.30 31.42
CA ASP A 657 -16.09 -40.06 32.67
C ASP A 657 -16.75 -38.67 32.71
N ILE A 658 -16.05 -37.65 32.18
CA ILE A 658 -16.60 -36.29 32.03
C ILE A 658 -17.82 -36.31 31.09
N ILE A 659 -17.68 -36.89 29.90
CA ILE A 659 -18.77 -36.99 28.91
C ILE A 659 -19.95 -37.78 29.49
N SER A 660 -19.71 -38.90 30.17
CA SER A 660 -20.75 -39.69 30.86
C SER A 660 -21.53 -38.84 31.87
N SER A 661 -20.82 -38.02 32.65
CA SER A 661 -21.43 -37.11 33.62
C SER A 661 -22.28 -36.03 32.95
N ILE A 662 -21.79 -35.45 31.84
CA ILE A 662 -22.53 -34.46 31.05
C ILE A 662 -23.81 -35.06 30.48
N ILE A 663 -23.75 -36.27 29.91
CA ILE A 663 -24.92 -36.97 29.35
C ILE A 663 -25.94 -37.26 30.45
N TYR A 664 -25.49 -37.76 31.60
CA TYR A 664 -26.37 -38.03 32.74
C TYR A 664 -27.10 -36.76 33.24
N LEU A 665 -26.37 -35.65 33.35
CA LEU A 665 -26.94 -34.36 33.77
C LEU A 665 -27.92 -33.82 32.73
N SER A 666 -27.56 -33.89 31.45
CA SER A 666 -28.41 -33.45 30.34
C SER A 666 -29.73 -34.22 30.32
N ARG A 667 -29.71 -35.54 30.53
CA ARG A 667 -30.92 -36.36 30.69
C ARG A 667 -31.77 -35.94 31.88
N SER A 668 -31.15 -35.67 33.02
CA SER A 668 -31.84 -35.24 34.24
C SER A 668 -32.51 -33.87 34.09
N MET A 669 -32.00 -33.02 33.19
CA MET A 669 -32.49 -31.66 32.92
C MET A 669 -33.28 -31.54 31.61
N ASN A 670 -33.45 -32.66 30.89
CA ASN A 670 -34.18 -32.78 29.62
C ASN A 670 -33.58 -31.96 28.45
N TYR A 671 -32.25 -31.99 28.33
CA TYR A 671 -31.50 -31.44 27.19
C TYR A 671 -31.00 -32.55 26.26
N ALA A 672 -30.97 -32.27 24.96
CA ALA A 672 -30.28 -33.12 23.99
C ALA A 672 -28.76 -32.90 24.08
N VAL A 673 -27.98 -33.94 23.76
CA VAL A 673 -26.51 -33.86 23.70
C VAL A 673 -26.05 -34.19 22.30
N LEU A 674 -25.35 -33.24 21.67
CA LEU A 674 -24.70 -33.40 20.37
C LEU A 674 -23.19 -33.57 20.60
N ALA A 675 -22.59 -34.63 20.08
CA ALA A 675 -21.13 -34.77 20.11
C ALA A 675 -20.49 -34.16 18.86
N GLU A 676 -19.59 -33.20 19.05
CA GLU A 676 -18.81 -32.63 17.95
C GLU A 676 -17.49 -33.35 17.71
N PHE A 677 -16.89 -33.13 16.55
CA PHE A 677 -15.62 -33.75 16.15
C PHE A 677 -15.62 -35.28 16.21
N VAL A 678 -16.75 -35.91 15.87
CA VAL A 678 -16.83 -37.36 15.67
C VAL A 678 -16.21 -37.72 14.31
N GLU A 679 -15.01 -38.29 14.35
CA GLU A 679 -14.20 -38.60 13.17
C GLU A 679 -14.09 -40.11 12.90
N THR A 680 -14.31 -40.95 13.92
CA THR A 680 -14.20 -42.41 13.79
C THR A 680 -15.46 -43.13 14.28
N GLU A 681 -15.68 -44.32 13.71
CA GLU A 681 -16.77 -45.21 14.11
C GLU A 681 -16.65 -45.68 15.57
N GLU A 682 -15.41 -45.82 16.07
CA GLU A 682 -15.12 -46.16 17.47
C GLU A 682 -15.60 -45.06 18.43
N GLN A 683 -15.33 -43.78 18.10
CA GLN A 683 -15.82 -42.65 18.88
C GLN A 683 -17.36 -42.64 18.93
N ARG A 684 -18.01 -42.83 17.77
CA ARG A 684 -19.48 -42.92 17.66
C ARG A 684 -20.04 -44.02 18.56
N GLN A 685 -19.45 -45.22 18.51
CA GLN A 685 -19.92 -46.37 19.29
C GLN A 685 -19.80 -46.11 20.80
N ILE A 686 -18.68 -45.55 21.26
CA ILE A 686 -18.50 -45.20 22.68
C ILE A 686 -19.51 -44.14 23.11
N LEU A 687 -19.75 -43.11 22.29
CA LEU A 687 -20.74 -42.07 22.58
C LEU A 687 -22.16 -42.63 22.68
N HIS A 688 -22.53 -43.55 21.77
CA HIS A 688 -23.82 -44.24 21.80
C HIS A 688 -24.00 -45.07 23.08
N GLU A 689 -22.98 -45.83 23.49
CA GLU A 689 -23.00 -46.60 24.75
C GLU A 689 -23.16 -45.72 25.99
N LEU A 690 -22.59 -44.51 25.96
CA LEU A 690 -22.77 -43.51 27.02
C LEU A 690 -24.13 -42.80 26.93
N GLY A 691 -24.83 -42.95 25.80
CA GLY A 691 -26.20 -42.46 25.63
C GLY A 691 -26.35 -41.14 24.87
N CYS A 692 -25.37 -40.79 24.03
CA CYS A 692 -25.43 -39.67 23.09
C CYS A 692 -25.70 -40.22 21.68
N ASP A 693 -26.79 -39.78 21.06
CA ASP A 693 -27.30 -40.29 19.77
C ASP A 693 -27.26 -39.27 18.64
N LEU A 694 -26.70 -38.08 18.89
CA LEU A 694 -26.58 -37.00 17.93
C LEU A 694 -25.10 -36.69 17.70
N TYR A 695 -24.72 -36.55 16.43
CA TYR A 695 -23.31 -36.43 16.06
C TYR A 695 -23.07 -35.35 15.00
N GLN A 696 -21.91 -34.70 15.11
CA GLN A 696 -21.34 -33.81 14.11
C GLN A 696 -19.84 -34.10 13.97
N GLY A 697 -19.36 -34.28 12.74
CA GLY A 697 -17.93 -34.51 12.50
C GLY A 697 -17.61 -35.10 11.14
N TYR A 698 -16.32 -35.29 10.88
CA TYR A 698 -15.82 -35.69 9.56
C TYR A 698 -16.07 -37.18 9.25
N LEU A 699 -16.53 -37.97 10.21
CA LEU A 699 -17.09 -39.30 9.95
C LEU A 699 -18.23 -39.22 8.92
N TYR A 700 -19.01 -38.14 8.96
CA TYR A 700 -20.17 -37.91 8.10
C TYR A 700 -19.85 -36.95 6.96
N SER A 701 -19.55 -35.69 7.29
CA SER A 701 -19.21 -34.69 6.28
C SER A 701 -18.49 -33.48 6.87
N PRO A 702 -17.52 -32.89 6.16
CA PRO A 702 -17.09 -31.52 6.44
C PRO A 702 -18.20 -30.52 6.07
N ALA A 703 -17.97 -29.24 6.38
CA ALA A 703 -18.85 -28.18 5.89
C ALA A 703 -18.82 -28.11 4.35
N ILE A 704 -20.00 -28.16 3.72
CA ILE A 704 -20.16 -28.24 2.26
C ILE A 704 -21.14 -27.16 1.74
N PRO A 705 -21.05 -26.75 0.46
CA PRO A 705 -22.02 -25.85 -0.15
C PRO A 705 -23.46 -26.39 -0.08
N LEU A 706 -24.46 -25.51 -0.07
CA LEU A 706 -25.88 -25.89 -0.02
C LEU A 706 -26.27 -26.94 -1.06
N ALA A 707 -25.79 -26.81 -2.30
CA ALA A 707 -26.10 -27.77 -3.36
C ALA A 707 -25.67 -29.21 -2.99
N ASP A 708 -24.50 -29.34 -2.38
CA ASP A 708 -23.95 -30.63 -1.96
C ASP A 708 -24.66 -31.15 -0.71
N LEU A 709 -25.03 -30.26 0.23
CA LEU A 709 -25.86 -30.61 1.38
C LEU A 709 -27.18 -31.25 0.95
N LEU A 710 -27.89 -30.63 0.00
CA LEU A 710 -29.17 -31.15 -0.51
C LEU A 710 -29.04 -32.55 -1.13
N VAL A 711 -27.91 -32.83 -1.79
CA VAL A 711 -27.61 -34.17 -2.32
C VAL A 711 -27.31 -35.15 -1.19
N TYR A 712 -26.55 -34.72 -0.18
CA TYR A 712 -26.21 -35.53 0.99
C TYR A 712 -27.47 -35.97 1.75
N ILE A 713 -28.40 -35.03 2.02
CA ILE A 713 -29.66 -35.32 2.71
C ILE A 713 -30.52 -36.34 1.96
N ARG A 714 -30.62 -36.23 0.63
CA ARG A 714 -31.40 -37.19 -0.17
C ARG A 714 -30.87 -38.61 -0.09
N ARG A 715 -29.55 -38.77 0.09
CA ARG A 715 -28.90 -40.07 0.21
C ARG A 715 -28.98 -40.67 1.61
N SER A 716 -29.16 -39.85 2.65
CA SER A 716 -29.30 -40.34 4.02
C SER A 716 -30.75 -40.69 4.39
N GLN A 717 -31.73 -40.25 3.59
CA GLN A 717 -33.15 -40.54 3.81
C GLN A 717 -33.69 -41.75 3.00
N GLY A 718 -32.84 -42.45 2.23
CA GLY A 718 -33.22 -43.63 1.45
C GLY A 718 -32.09 -44.65 1.41
#